data_AF-A0A7S0CZ00-F1
#
_entry.id   AF-A0A7S0CZ00-F1
#
_cell.length_a   1.000
_cell.length_b   1.000
_cell.length_c   1.000
_cell.angle_alpha   90.00
_cell.angle_beta   90.00
_cell.angle_gamma   90.00
#
_symmetry.space_group_name_H-M   'P 1'
#
loop_
_entity.id
_entity.type
_entity.pdbx_description
1 polymer ?
#
loop_
_entity_poly.entity_id
_entity_poly.type
_entity_poly.pdbx_seq_one_letter_code
_entity_poly.pdbx_strand_id
1 'polypeptide(L)'
;SASRARPEPRTERTAPLVSSRPPRFAMGVESSRTHSALRSKYDRHDPRKSRRTEVRFLIGLLAFVVVTLVWTSLLPSHALPGARRGDFRPEVAHGAHHGHAGTHGQPRSSLLDHAAGSVLGQTGGHHQRHGAHLRAGAGVVGAAADVRSAGRRLILASHGRLMWLDVDTHATEVIHSGRGVYYGVFPADASGEQIWVVSRPHNWRPSETREALLKIDLRTNELVDEVETATHFTHDAVRSGDYVFIADTGGGGVVEYAFPAMTQTGRRAAVTVKEHVNTLAPAGDTENPHLVWALLHNLGPSKLVLLDLETGERVREISRVGTKAHGLVPWEGGFVILNSGEGQLCLFTPPEINAGPDARGTLETLWADEDKTFMKGLTVIEGVAYFGIAEFGDRANRDDADKTAEVGAFDLRRREFLWRVTVPTRGLLNIVAAPHVAEHSTYKPVDSWGISLGDGSVGSATSARQASVGVDARGRAPELFAPSGVPWIDLRQKHVLTSNKDPDLLIQHMSVDIAALRAELQSTPDFCAKAAQEDNASLGGRKSNMDQFKPGVDSAILIFSDYAGKLVFKFPWFDKYESLVKPILDELLRGHFGIEHPMRHVIRLQFACMNPKSQILKHTDRGGWVKNGHRIHIPLVVPDAGDDGDVQFVMIVDGRGEVNVPLVEGNIFEINNNVPHRVNNDADTWRIHLLLDFVEEEVPESDRFELRPGQVCEYHGLDACTRKSDAWPWTD
;
A
#
# COMPACT_ATOMS: atom_id res chain seq x y z
N SER A 1 -37.40 -62.25 34.96
CA SER A 1 -36.37 -62.57 35.97
C SER A 1 -35.77 -61.25 36.45
N ALA A 2 -36.32 -60.61 37.48
CA ALA A 2 -35.94 -60.74 38.89
C ALA A 2 -34.50 -60.19 39.15
N SER A 3 -34.24 -59.16 39.97
CA SER A 3 -35.07 -58.33 40.90
C SER A 3 -34.43 -56.93 41.07
N ARG A 4 -35.11 -55.77 40.99
CA ARG A 4 -35.80 -55.01 42.08
C ARG A 4 -35.00 -54.91 43.42
N ALA A 5 -34.86 -53.78 44.12
CA ALA A 5 -35.42 -52.41 43.97
C ALA A 5 -34.61 -51.33 44.77
N ARG A 6 -34.96 -50.03 44.62
CA ARG A 6 -34.56 -48.91 45.53
C ARG A 6 -35.36 -48.94 46.85
N PRO A 7 -35.03 -48.13 47.90
CA PRO A 7 -35.65 -46.78 48.03
C PRO A 7 -34.77 -45.66 48.64
N GLU A 8 -35.31 -44.43 48.60
CA GLU A 8 -34.88 -43.17 49.29
C GLU A 8 -35.45 -43.14 50.77
N PRO A 9 -35.64 -42.03 51.56
CA PRO A 9 -35.45 -40.56 51.33
C PRO A 9 -35.09 -39.64 52.55
N ARG A 10 -35.23 -38.29 52.35
CA ARG A 10 -35.62 -37.21 53.33
C ARG A 10 -34.59 -36.74 54.40
N THR A 11 -34.60 -35.50 54.95
CA THR A 11 -35.12 -34.13 54.62
C THR A 11 -34.48 -33.06 55.54
N GLU A 12 -34.75 -31.76 55.25
CA GLU A 12 -34.73 -30.53 56.11
C GLU A 12 -33.69 -29.46 55.71
N ARG A 13 -34.09 -28.32 55.14
CA ARG A 13 -34.72 -27.10 55.72
C ARG A 13 -33.79 -26.25 56.60
N THR A 14 -33.26 -25.14 56.05
CA THR A 14 -33.59 -23.73 56.42
C THR A 14 -32.64 -22.72 55.75
N ALA A 15 -33.14 -21.50 55.50
CA ALA A 15 -32.37 -20.28 55.26
C ALA A 15 -32.53 -19.37 56.51
N PRO A 16 -31.72 -18.32 56.77
CA PRO A 16 -31.73 -17.10 55.94
C PRO A 16 -30.44 -16.24 55.83
N LEU A 17 -30.42 -15.42 54.78
CA LEU A 17 -29.92 -14.03 54.60
C LEU A 17 -29.02 -13.33 55.67
N VAL A 18 -27.95 -12.69 55.12
CA VAL A 18 -27.52 -11.27 55.28
C VAL A 18 -26.36 -10.86 56.25
N SER A 19 -25.41 -10.12 55.64
CA SER A 19 -24.56 -9.01 56.15
C SER A 19 -23.10 -9.22 56.64
N SER A 20 -22.27 -8.25 56.21
CA SER A 20 -21.08 -7.63 56.87
C SER A 20 -19.71 -8.34 56.94
N ARG A 21 -18.76 -7.79 56.15
CA ARG A 21 -17.34 -7.51 56.52
C ARG A 21 -17.26 -6.59 57.77
N PRO A 22 -16.13 -6.36 58.50
CA PRO A 22 -14.69 -6.36 58.11
C PRO A 22 -13.84 -7.17 59.17
N PRO A 23 -12.55 -6.91 59.56
CA PRO A 23 -11.56 -5.89 59.20
C PRO A 23 -10.09 -6.38 58.99
N ARG A 24 -9.13 -5.43 59.08
CA ARG A 24 -7.65 -5.55 59.08
C ARG A 24 -7.10 -5.83 60.50
N PHE A 25 -5.84 -6.26 60.64
CA PHE A 25 -4.77 -5.54 61.40
C PHE A 25 -3.36 -6.15 61.15
N ALA A 26 -2.30 -5.54 61.72
CA ALA A 26 -0.90 -5.69 61.31
C ALA A 26 0.09 -5.86 62.49
N MET A 27 1.41 -5.83 62.19
CA MET A 27 2.60 -5.96 63.08
C MET A 27 2.94 -7.40 63.51
N GLY A 28 4.19 -7.89 63.56
CA GLY A 28 5.52 -7.31 63.28
C GLY A 28 6.44 -7.25 64.52
N VAL A 29 7.57 -8.01 64.55
CA VAL A 29 8.74 -7.89 65.49
C VAL A 29 9.95 -8.68 64.91
N GLU A 30 11.17 -8.38 65.41
CA GLU A 30 12.52 -8.60 64.85
C GLU A 30 13.29 -9.89 65.29
N SER A 31 14.55 -10.00 64.81
CA SER A 31 15.75 -10.63 65.44
C SER A 31 16.07 -12.12 65.16
N SER A 32 17.33 -12.60 65.02
CA SER A 32 18.61 -12.03 64.51
C SER A 32 19.69 -13.16 64.39
N ARG A 33 20.81 -12.91 63.65
CA ARG A 33 22.12 -13.68 63.65
C ARG A 33 22.10 -15.11 63.04
N THR A 34 23.15 -15.69 62.43
CA THR A 34 24.60 -15.35 62.25
C THR A 34 25.27 -16.10 61.05
N HIS A 35 26.18 -15.41 60.33
CA HIS A 35 27.42 -15.88 59.62
C HIS A 35 27.50 -17.14 58.72
N SER A 36 27.70 -16.94 57.40
CA SER A 36 28.98 -17.08 56.64
C SER A 36 28.66 -17.22 55.13
N ALA A 37 29.18 -16.48 54.13
CA ALA A 37 30.48 -15.90 53.79
C ALA A 37 31.29 -16.73 52.77
N LEU A 38 31.16 -16.44 51.47
CA LEU A 38 32.22 -16.65 50.46
C LEU A 38 32.06 -15.75 49.19
N ARG A 39 32.91 -14.71 49.13
CA ARG A 39 33.42 -13.95 47.96
C ARG A 39 32.59 -13.75 46.67
N SER A 40 32.35 -12.48 46.35
CA SER A 40 32.76 -11.89 45.05
C SER A 40 33.32 -10.47 45.28
N LYS A 41 34.31 -10.04 44.49
CA LYS A 41 34.98 -8.74 44.62
C LYS A 41 34.42 -7.74 43.60
N TYR A 42 33.89 -6.62 44.09
CA TYR A 42 33.91 -5.35 43.34
C TYR A 42 34.90 -4.41 44.02
N ASP A 43 35.89 -3.94 43.26
CA ASP A 43 36.96 -3.07 43.77
C ASP A 43 36.57 -1.58 43.71
N ARG A 44 37.13 -0.80 44.64
CA ARG A 44 36.87 0.65 44.76
C ARG A 44 37.60 1.44 43.66
N HIS A 45 36.98 2.54 43.22
CA HIS A 45 37.61 3.49 42.29
C HIS A 45 38.87 4.13 42.88
N ASP A 46 40.00 4.01 42.17
CA ASP A 46 41.24 4.78 42.42
C ASP A 46 41.29 6.02 41.49
N PRO A 47 41.21 7.25 42.02
CA PRO A 47 41.23 8.47 41.23
C PRO A 47 42.58 8.74 40.53
N ARG A 48 43.66 8.01 40.86
CA ARG A 48 44.99 8.20 40.24
C ARG A 48 45.10 7.63 38.82
N LYS A 49 44.21 6.72 38.41
CA LYS A 49 44.20 6.19 37.03
C LYS A 49 43.69 7.20 35.99
N SER A 50 42.78 8.12 36.36
CA SER A 50 42.18 9.08 35.41
C SER A 50 43.22 9.99 34.75
N ARG A 51 44.06 10.65 35.56
CA ARG A 51 45.08 11.62 35.09
C ARG A 51 46.11 11.03 34.11
N ARG A 52 46.38 9.73 34.14
CA ARG A 52 47.30 9.09 33.18
C ARG A 52 46.70 8.93 31.78
N THR A 53 45.37 8.89 31.68
CA THR A 53 44.66 8.77 30.40
C THR A 53 44.54 10.13 29.72
N GLU A 54 44.24 11.20 30.48
CA GLU A 54 44.19 12.58 29.97
C GLU A 54 45.52 13.05 29.38
N VAL A 55 46.65 12.76 30.06
CA VAL A 55 47.98 13.13 29.55
C VAL A 55 48.32 12.42 28.24
N ARG A 56 47.90 11.14 28.08
CA ARG A 56 48.08 10.40 26.82
C ARG A 56 47.20 10.97 25.70
N PHE A 57 45.97 11.38 26.02
CA PHE A 57 45.07 12.03 25.07
C PHE A 57 45.63 13.38 24.58
N LEU A 58 46.13 14.22 25.50
CA LEU A 58 46.75 15.50 25.16
C LEU A 58 48.02 15.35 24.30
N ILE A 59 48.88 14.36 24.59
CA ILE A 59 50.06 14.07 23.76
C ILE A 59 49.64 13.59 22.36
N GLY A 60 48.61 12.75 22.25
CA GLY A 60 48.05 12.30 20.97
C GLY A 60 47.48 13.46 20.14
N LEU A 61 46.76 14.38 20.78
CA LEU A 61 46.22 15.59 20.15
C LEU A 61 47.36 16.50 19.63
N LEU A 62 48.41 16.70 20.44
CA LEU A 62 49.56 17.51 20.05
C LEU A 62 50.29 16.91 18.83
N ALA A 63 50.49 15.58 18.83
CA ALA A 63 51.08 14.86 17.70
C ALA A 63 50.23 14.99 16.42
N PHE A 64 48.91 14.90 16.53
CA PHE A 64 47.99 15.08 15.39
C PHE A 64 48.07 16.50 14.80
N VAL A 65 48.13 17.54 15.65
CA VAL A 65 48.29 18.93 15.20
C VAL A 65 49.63 19.14 14.48
N VAL A 66 50.73 18.60 15.02
CA VAL A 66 52.05 18.69 14.37
C VAL A 66 52.07 17.97 13.02
N VAL A 67 51.54 16.74 12.93
CA VAL A 67 51.43 16.01 11.66
C VAL A 67 50.57 16.76 10.65
N THR A 68 49.47 17.37 11.09
CA THR A 68 48.58 18.14 10.20
C THR A 68 49.28 19.40 9.67
N LEU A 69 50.02 20.13 10.51
CA LEU A 69 50.78 21.33 10.10
C LEU A 69 51.96 21.01 9.16
N VAL A 70 52.64 19.88 9.38
CA VAL A 70 53.68 19.39 8.45
C VAL A 70 53.05 18.95 7.13
N TRP A 71 51.88 18.29 7.15
CA TRP A 71 51.19 17.89 5.93
C TRP A 71 50.68 19.08 5.11
N THR A 72 50.09 20.10 5.74
CA THR A 72 49.57 21.28 5.02
C THR A 72 50.66 22.21 4.50
N SER A 73 51.83 22.25 5.13
CA SER A 73 52.98 23.02 4.65
C SER A 73 53.75 22.36 3.50
N LEU A 74 53.44 21.10 3.17
CA LEU A 74 54.03 20.35 2.04
C LEU A 74 53.13 20.32 0.78
N LEU A 75 51.95 20.95 0.83
CA LEU A 75 51.02 21.01 -0.31
C LEU A 75 51.27 22.28 -1.17
N PRO A 76 51.42 22.16 -2.51
CA PRO A 76 51.57 23.31 -3.39
C PRO A 76 50.36 24.26 -3.36
N SER A 77 50.63 25.56 -3.44
CA SER A 77 49.70 26.68 -3.19
C SER A 77 48.55 26.85 -4.20
N HIS A 78 48.20 25.81 -4.96
CA HIS A 78 47.24 25.85 -6.07
C HIS A 78 45.98 24.99 -5.81
N ALA A 79 45.95 24.22 -4.71
CA ALA A 79 44.96 23.18 -4.45
C ALA A 79 43.91 23.56 -3.39
N LEU A 80 43.44 24.81 -3.38
CA LEU A 80 42.31 25.27 -2.55
C LEU A 80 41.34 26.10 -3.38
N PRO A 81 40.10 25.62 -3.68
CA PRO A 81 39.10 26.40 -4.39
C PRO A 81 38.33 27.31 -3.42
N GLY A 82 38.45 28.63 -3.60
CA GLY A 82 37.68 29.60 -2.83
C GLY A 82 37.86 31.04 -3.28
N ALA A 83 36.74 31.69 -3.61
CA ALA A 83 36.58 33.11 -3.91
C ALA A 83 37.29 33.68 -5.16
N ARG A 84 36.46 34.01 -6.18
CA ARG A 84 36.33 35.41 -6.63
C ARG A 84 34.97 35.67 -7.30
N ARG A 85 34.33 36.73 -6.81
CA ARG A 85 33.16 37.42 -7.38
C ARG A 85 33.71 38.56 -8.25
N GLY A 86 33.16 38.81 -9.42
CA GLY A 86 33.58 39.92 -10.28
C GLY A 86 32.94 39.88 -11.65
N ASP A 87 32.23 40.94 -12.00
CA ASP A 87 31.52 41.13 -13.28
C ASP A 87 32.48 41.20 -14.48
N PHE A 88 31.98 40.90 -15.70
CA PHE A 88 32.26 41.71 -16.92
C PHE A 88 31.47 41.23 -18.16
N ARG A 89 30.58 42.10 -18.64
CA ARG A 89 30.20 42.38 -20.04
C ARG A 89 29.96 43.91 -20.09
N PRO A 90 30.03 44.62 -21.24
CA PRO A 90 30.01 44.12 -22.63
C PRO A 90 31.11 44.73 -23.55
N GLU A 91 30.99 44.44 -24.86
CA GLU A 91 31.50 45.11 -26.10
C GLU A 91 31.99 44.01 -27.08
N VAL A 92 31.40 43.79 -28.26
CA VAL A 92 31.16 44.66 -29.44
C VAL A 92 32.45 45.05 -30.16
N ALA A 93 32.74 44.36 -31.27
CA ALA A 93 33.65 44.81 -32.32
C ALA A 93 33.11 44.36 -33.70
N HIS A 94 33.19 45.26 -34.70
CA HIS A 94 32.71 45.06 -36.08
C HIS A 94 33.85 44.64 -37.05
N GLY A 95 33.47 44.16 -38.24
CA GLY A 95 34.38 43.96 -39.39
C GLY A 95 34.13 42.63 -40.13
N ALA A 96 33.06 42.44 -40.92
CA ALA A 96 32.77 43.02 -42.24
C ALA A 96 33.61 42.43 -43.41
N HIS A 97 32.95 41.74 -44.35
CA HIS A 97 33.20 41.84 -45.79
C HIS A 97 31.99 41.36 -46.63
N HIS A 98 31.94 41.82 -47.88
CA HIS A 98 30.84 41.74 -48.86
C HIS A 98 30.52 40.30 -49.33
N GLY A 99 29.37 39.95 -49.91
CA GLY A 99 28.15 40.72 -50.22
C GLY A 99 27.73 40.63 -51.69
N HIS A 100 26.55 40.06 -51.99
CA HIS A 100 25.84 40.22 -53.27
C HIS A 100 24.31 40.04 -53.13
N ALA A 101 23.54 40.88 -53.82
CA ALA A 101 22.09 40.81 -53.99
C ALA A 101 21.72 39.77 -55.08
N GLY A 102 20.46 39.38 -55.36
CA GLY A 102 19.10 39.71 -54.88
C GLY A 102 18.17 38.60 -55.45
N THR A 103 16.84 38.65 -55.59
CA THR A 103 15.75 39.57 -55.22
C THR A 103 14.45 38.91 -55.71
N HIS A 104 13.35 38.94 -54.94
CA HIS A 104 11.98 38.51 -55.33
C HIS A 104 11.76 37.02 -55.72
N GLY A 105 10.59 36.40 -55.52
CA GLY A 105 9.37 36.88 -54.87
C GLY A 105 8.38 35.74 -54.57
N GLN A 106 7.49 35.99 -53.60
CA GLN A 106 6.31 35.18 -53.25
C GLN A 106 5.12 35.46 -54.23
N PRO A 107 3.91 34.88 -54.11
CA PRO A 107 3.41 33.81 -53.20
C PRO A 107 2.48 32.74 -53.85
N ARG A 108 1.94 31.85 -52.98
CA ARG A 108 0.54 31.35 -52.91
C ARG A 108 0.05 30.18 -53.81
N SER A 109 -0.50 29.18 -53.09
CA SER A 109 -1.80 28.48 -53.30
C SER A 109 -1.99 27.60 -54.56
N SER A 110 -2.74 26.49 -54.55
CA SER A 110 -3.45 25.73 -53.49
C SER A 110 -4.15 24.50 -54.11
N LEU A 111 -4.65 23.59 -53.26
CA LEU A 111 -5.76 22.63 -53.50
C LEU A 111 -5.54 21.42 -54.44
N LEU A 112 -5.73 20.26 -53.81
CA LEU A 112 -6.57 19.11 -54.22
C LEU A 112 -6.20 18.16 -55.38
N ASP A 113 -6.11 16.91 -54.94
CA ASP A 113 -6.84 15.73 -55.43
C ASP A 113 -6.38 14.90 -56.64
N HIS A 114 -6.23 13.60 -56.30
CA HIS A 114 -6.56 12.41 -57.09
C HIS A 114 -5.70 12.13 -58.36
N ALA A 115 -5.62 10.90 -58.87
CA ALA A 115 -5.64 9.56 -58.26
C ALA A 115 -5.19 8.55 -59.34
N ALA A 116 -4.43 7.50 -58.94
CA ALA A 116 -4.24 6.23 -59.67
C ALA A 116 -3.61 6.22 -61.10
N GLY A 117 -3.09 5.03 -61.49
CA GLY A 117 -2.59 4.73 -62.85
C GLY A 117 -1.09 5.03 -63.06
N SER A 118 -0.11 4.19 -62.71
CA SER A 118 0.14 2.77 -63.04
C SER A 118 0.71 2.51 -64.45
N VAL A 119 1.66 1.57 -64.51
CA VAL A 119 2.13 0.76 -65.67
C VAL A 119 3.39 1.22 -66.47
N LEU A 120 4.40 0.32 -66.48
CA LEU A 120 5.56 0.12 -67.38
C LEU A 120 6.67 1.20 -67.46
N GLY A 121 7.97 0.85 -67.48
CA GLY A 121 8.60 -0.47 -67.27
C GLY A 121 10.06 -0.56 -67.77
N GLN A 122 10.79 -1.62 -67.35
CA GLN A 122 12.08 -2.14 -67.90
C GLN A 122 13.32 -1.21 -67.73
N THR A 123 14.59 -1.63 -67.60
CA THR A 123 15.38 -2.90 -67.44
C THR A 123 16.83 -2.46 -67.08
N GLY A 124 17.76 -3.22 -66.48
CA GLY A 124 17.83 -4.59 -65.96
C GLY A 124 19.32 -5.03 -65.77
N GLY A 125 19.59 -6.15 -65.05
CA GLY A 125 20.91 -6.82 -64.93
C GLY A 125 21.78 -6.42 -63.70
N HIS A 126 22.53 -7.30 -63.03
CA HIS A 126 22.75 -8.76 -63.20
C HIS A 126 23.21 -9.48 -61.89
N HIS A 127 23.17 -10.82 -61.92
CA HIS A 127 23.42 -11.86 -60.88
C HIS A 127 24.75 -11.74 -60.07
N GLN A 128 25.01 -12.44 -58.93
CA GLN A 128 24.71 -13.83 -58.49
C GLN A 128 24.61 -13.89 -56.92
N ARG A 129 24.28 -14.98 -56.17
CA ARG A 129 24.08 -16.44 -56.42
C ARG A 129 23.25 -17.12 -55.29
N HIS A 130 23.08 -18.44 -55.39
CA HIS A 130 22.59 -19.45 -54.40
C HIS A 130 21.08 -19.54 -54.12
N GLY A 131 20.60 -20.76 -53.89
CA GLY A 131 19.17 -21.01 -53.69
C GLY A 131 18.87 -22.39 -53.08
N ALA A 132 17.60 -22.59 -52.75
CA ALA A 132 16.99 -23.88 -52.46
C ALA A 132 15.49 -23.81 -52.79
N HIS A 133 15.00 -24.80 -53.54
CA HIS A 133 13.58 -25.14 -53.70
C HIS A 133 13.27 -26.25 -52.66
N LEU A 134 12.06 -26.46 -52.11
CA LEU A 134 10.70 -26.34 -52.65
C LEU A 134 9.67 -26.55 -51.50
N ARG A 135 8.60 -25.74 -51.38
CA ARG A 135 7.18 -26.18 -51.45
C ARG A 135 6.15 -25.11 -51.04
N ALA A 136 5.14 -24.98 -51.93
CA ALA A 136 3.72 -24.66 -51.69
C ALA A 136 3.34 -23.81 -50.48
N GLY A 137 3.03 -22.54 -50.74
CA GLY A 137 2.41 -21.63 -49.78
C GLY A 137 0.89 -21.74 -49.64
N ALA A 138 0.37 -20.98 -48.68
CA ALA A 138 -0.85 -20.15 -48.70
C ALA A 138 -1.33 -19.90 -47.26
N GLY A 139 -1.56 -18.64 -46.88
CA GLY A 139 -2.08 -18.27 -45.55
C GLY A 139 -1.27 -17.20 -44.85
N VAL A 140 -1.35 -15.94 -45.34
CA VAL A 140 -0.85 -14.79 -44.60
C VAL A 140 -1.88 -14.41 -43.53
N VAL A 141 -1.53 -14.62 -42.27
CA VAL A 141 -2.07 -13.81 -41.16
C VAL A 141 -0.85 -13.29 -40.41
N GLY A 142 -0.72 -11.96 -40.34
CA GLY A 142 0.39 -11.35 -39.62
C GLY A 142 0.26 -11.60 -38.13
N ALA A 143 1.23 -12.28 -37.54
CA ALA A 143 1.44 -12.24 -36.10
C ALA A 143 1.91 -10.82 -35.73
N ALA A 144 0.95 -9.92 -35.52
CA ALA A 144 1.19 -8.74 -34.71
C ALA A 144 1.71 -9.20 -33.35
N ALA A 145 2.68 -8.48 -32.80
CA ALA A 145 3.28 -8.85 -31.51
C ALA A 145 2.19 -8.89 -30.44
N ASP A 146 1.93 -10.09 -29.93
CA ASP A 146 0.96 -10.32 -28.87
C ASP A 146 1.39 -9.52 -27.63
N VAL A 147 0.43 -8.90 -26.97
CA VAL A 147 0.72 -7.96 -25.88
C VAL A 147 1.37 -8.73 -24.74
N ARG A 148 2.60 -8.33 -24.36
CA ARG A 148 3.31 -8.90 -23.21
C ARG A 148 2.35 -8.85 -22.01
N SER A 149 1.94 -10.01 -21.49
CA SER A 149 1.10 -10.09 -20.30
C SER A 149 1.72 -9.26 -19.18
N ALA A 150 0.94 -8.41 -18.52
CA ALA A 150 1.39 -7.56 -17.42
C ALA A 150 1.76 -8.43 -16.19
N GLY A 151 2.96 -9.02 -16.24
CA GLY A 151 3.48 -9.89 -15.19
C GLY A 151 4.01 -9.09 -14.00
N ARG A 152 4.03 -9.74 -12.83
CA ARG A 152 4.58 -9.17 -11.59
C ARG A 152 6.08 -8.95 -11.77
N ARG A 153 6.52 -7.69 -11.78
CA ARG A 153 7.90 -7.34 -12.14
C ARG A 153 8.47 -6.26 -11.23
N LEU A 154 9.73 -6.41 -10.85
CA LEU A 154 10.50 -5.43 -10.08
C LEU A 154 11.52 -4.74 -10.97
N ILE A 155 11.72 -3.44 -10.76
CA ILE A 155 12.86 -2.70 -11.31
C ILE A 155 13.99 -2.74 -10.29
N LEU A 156 15.14 -3.26 -10.72
CA LEU A 156 16.39 -3.28 -9.96
C LEU A 156 17.34 -2.22 -10.52
N ALA A 157 17.76 -1.27 -9.68
CA ALA A 157 18.74 -0.25 -10.05
C ALA A 157 20.07 -0.53 -9.35
N SER A 158 21.18 -0.56 -10.11
CA SER A 158 22.51 -0.89 -9.59
C SER A 158 23.58 0.10 -10.06
N HIS A 159 24.82 -0.12 -9.63
CA HIS A 159 25.99 0.40 -10.32
C HIS A 159 26.05 -0.25 -11.73
N GLY A 160 25.89 0.55 -12.79
CA GLY A 160 26.08 0.14 -14.18
C GLY A 160 24.80 -0.21 -14.96
N ARG A 161 23.68 -0.55 -14.32
CA ARG A 161 22.43 -0.94 -15.02
C ARG A 161 21.13 -0.71 -14.25
N LEU A 162 20.05 -0.64 -15.01
CA LEU A 162 18.65 -0.75 -14.62
C LEU A 162 18.06 -1.97 -15.32
N MET A 163 17.33 -2.84 -14.62
CA MET A 163 16.77 -4.07 -15.20
C MET A 163 15.44 -4.46 -14.56
N TRP A 164 14.62 -5.17 -15.31
CA TRP A 164 13.51 -5.95 -14.79
C TRP A 164 14.02 -7.20 -14.06
N LEU A 165 13.30 -7.60 -13.02
CA LEU A 165 13.26 -8.94 -12.44
C LEU A 165 11.79 -9.37 -12.43
N ASP A 166 11.48 -10.45 -13.13
CA ASP A 166 10.16 -11.06 -13.16
C ASP A 166 9.95 -11.91 -11.88
N VAL A 167 8.90 -11.63 -11.10
CA VAL A 167 8.68 -12.20 -9.76
C VAL A 167 8.31 -13.68 -9.81
N ASP A 168 7.70 -14.13 -10.91
CA ASP A 168 7.20 -15.48 -11.08
C ASP A 168 8.23 -16.41 -11.73
N THR A 169 9.00 -15.89 -12.70
CA THR A 169 10.01 -16.68 -13.43
C THR A 169 11.44 -16.43 -12.98
N HIS A 170 11.68 -15.40 -12.17
CA HIS A 170 13.00 -14.86 -11.80
C HIS A 170 13.88 -14.44 -13.00
N ALA A 171 13.30 -14.30 -14.19
CA ALA A 171 14.01 -13.84 -15.37
C ALA A 171 14.37 -12.35 -15.25
N THR A 172 15.56 -11.97 -15.73
CA THR A 172 16.00 -10.56 -15.76
C THR A 172 16.15 -10.03 -17.18
N GLU A 173 15.60 -8.84 -17.44
CA GLU A 173 15.66 -8.13 -18.74
C GLU A 173 16.27 -6.74 -18.52
N VAL A 174 17.39 -6.41 -19.19
CA VAL A 174 18.03 -5.10 -19.02
C VAL A 174 17.16 -4.01 -19.66
N ILE A 175 16.76 -3.02 -18.85
CA ILE A 175 16.04 -1.84 -19.29
C ILE A 175 17.06 -0.84 -19.87
N HIS A 176 18.10 -0.52 -19.10
CA HIS A 176 19.06 0.52 -19.48
C HIS A 176 20.42 0.30 -18.81
N SER A 177 21.49 0.82 -19.41
CA SER A 177 22.85 0.68 -18.84
C SER A 177 23.79 1.75 -19.38
N GLY A 178 24.97 1.89 -18.75
CA GLY A 178 26.05 2.74 -19.27
C GLY A 178 26.00 4.22 -18.85
N ARG A 179 25.01 4.66 -18.07
CA ARG A 179 24.96 6.03 -17.49
C ARG A 179 25.52 6.12 -16.05
N GLY A 180 26.28 5.11 -15.64
CA GLY A 180 26.91 5.06 -14.32
C GLY A 180 26.02 4.38 -13.26
N VAL A 181 25.86 5.01 -12.11
CA VAL A 181 25.13 4.45 -10.96
C VAL A 181 23.67 4.91 -10.98
N TYR A 182 22.75 3.94 -10.96
CA TYR A 182 21.31 4.20 -10.89
C TYR A 182 20.81 4.14 -9.44
N TYR A 183 19.85 5.01 -9.12
CA TYR A 183 19.28 5.22 -7.79
C TYR A 183 17.74 5.40 -7.88
N GLY A 184 17.12 6.20 -7.00
CA GLY A 184 15.67 6.31 -6.83
C GLY A 184 14.88 6.39 -8.13
N VAL A 185 13.74 5.69 -8.16
CA VAL A 185 12.88 5.49 -9.34
C VAL A 185 11.43 5.79 -8.99
N PHE A 186 10.77 6.61 -9.81
CA PHE A 186 9.36 6.98 -9.68
C PHE A 186 8.72 7.16 -11.06
N PRO A 187 7.40 6.99 -11.23
CA PRO A 187 6.78 7.11 -12.55
C PRO A 187 6.73 8.56 -13.04
N ALA A 188 6.92 8.71 -14.34
CA ALA A 188 6.99 9.99 -15.04
C ALA A 188 5.62 10.54 -15.47
N ASP A 189 4.55 9.78 -15.23
CA ASP A 189 3.14 10.11 -15.44
C ASP A 189 2.26 9.16 -14.60
N ALA A 190 0.95 9.11 -14.84
CA ALA A 190 0.01 8.24 -14.14
C ALA A 190 -0.18 6.85 -14.79
N SER A 191 0.39 6.60 -15.98
CA SER A 191 0.28 5.31 -16.67
C SER A 191 1.25 4.27 -16.12
N GLY A 192 2.36 4.71 -15.55
CA GLY A 192 3.46 3.84 -15.13
C GLY A 192 4.31 3.31 -16.29
N GLU A 193 3.97 3.60 -17.56
CA GLU A 193 4.73 3.18 -18.74
C GLU A 193 6.07 3.90 -18.88
N GLN A 194 6.21 5.09 -18.29
CA GLN A 194 7.44 5.87 -18.30
C GLN A 194 7.89 6.16 -16.87
N ILE A 195 9.21 6.15 -16.63
CA ILE A 195 9.81 6.37 -15.31
C ILE A 195 10.88 7.46 -15.37
N TRP A 196 11.07 8.16 -14.25
CA TRP A 196 12.30 8.88 -13.96
C TRP A 196 13.18 8.03 -13.07
N VAL A 197 14.49 8.00 -13.36
CA VAL A 197 15.51 7.35 -12.54
C VAL A 197 16.70 8.28 -12.29
N VAL A 198 17.15 8.37 -11.04
CA VAL A 198 18.42 9.05 -10.70
C VAL A 198 19.58 8.30 -11.34
N SER A 199 20.42 9.02 -12.07
CA SER A 199 21.65 8.52 -12.67
C SER A 199 22.81 9.46 -12.36
N ARG A 200 23.95 8.90 -11.94
CA ARG A 200 25.13 9.71 -11.62
C ARG A 200 26.47 8.98 -11.81
N PRO A 201 27.60 9.70 -11.88
CA PRO A 201 28.91 9.11 -12.15
C PRO A 201 29.43 8.25 -10.98
N HIS A 202 30.38 7.37 -11.29
CA HIS A 202 31.04 6.51 -10.31
C HIS A 202 32.02 7.34 -9.45
N ASN A 203 31.88 7.27 -8.13
CA ASN A 203 32.65 8.06 -7.15
C ASN A 203 34.19 8.00 -7.29
N TRP A 204 34.73 6.94 -7.90
CA TRP A 204 36.14 6.59 -7.86
C TRP A 204 36.78 6.41 -9.24
N ARG A 205 35.95 6.39 -10.29
CA ARG A 205 36.32 6.47 -11.71
C ARG A 205 35.24 7.26 -12.47
N PRO A 206 35.02 8.55 -12.16
CA PRO A 206 34.05 9.36 -12.88
C PRO A 206 34.51 9.56 -14.33
N SER A 207 33.72 9.08 -15.30
CA SER A 207 33.85 9.46 -16.71
C SER A 207 33.30 10.86 -16.98
N GLU A 208 32.36 11.30 -16.16
CA GLU A 208 31.67 12.59 -16.20
C GLU A 208 31.44 13.08 -14.76
N THR A 209 30.99 14.33 -14.59
CA THR A 209 30.63 14.91 -13.28
C THR A 209 29.14 15.30 -13.16
N ARG A 210 28.35 15.05 -14.21
CA ARG A 210 26.94 15.46 -14.30
C ARG A 210 26.06 14.40 -13.64
N GLU A 211 25.15 14.82 -12.77
CA GLU A 211 24.10 13.98 -12.22
C GLU A 211 22.77 14.37 -12.89
N ALA A 212 21.89 13.41 -13.12
CA ALA A 212 20.66 13.65 -13.87
C ALA A 212 19.52 12.74 -13.42
N LEU A 213 18.30 13.19 -13.66
CA LEU A 213 17.13 12.35 -13.76
C LEU A 213 16.96 11.96 -15.23
N LEU A 214 16.88 10.67 -15.50
CA LEU A 214 16.68 10.11 -16.84
C LEU A 214 15.24 9.64 -16.99
N LYS A 215 14.53 10.11 -18.01
CA LYS A 215 13.19 9.61 -18.35
C LYS A 215 13.30 8.45 -19.32
N ILE A 216 12.82 7.28 -18.93
CA ILE A 216 12.90 6.06 -19.73
C ILE A 216 11.49 5.53 -20.01
N ASP A 217 11.22 5.20 -21.26
CA ASP A 217 10.02 4.46 -21.67
C ASP A 217 10.23 2.97 -21.42
N LEU A 218 9.38 2.34 -20.61
CA LEU A 218 9.53 0.94 -20.21
C LEU A 218 9.03 -0.06 -21.27
N ARG A 219 8.34 0.41 -22.31
CA ARG A 219 7.84 -0.40 -23.42
C ARG A 219 8.86 -0.48 -24.55
N THR A 220 9.60 0.61 -24.82
CA THR A 220 10.69 0.64 -25.82
C THR A 220 12.10 0.52 -25.23
N ASN A 221 12.26 0.70 -23.91
CA ASN A 221 13.54 0.84 -23.20
C ASN A 221 14.38 2.05 -23.66
N GLU A 222 13.77 3.04 -24.31
CA GLU A 222 14.47 4.22 -24.83
C GLU A 222 14.55 5.34 -23.79
N LEU A 223 15.66 6.08 -23.81
CA LEU A 223 15.81 7.34 -23.08
C LEU A 223 15.01 8.43 -23.83
N VAL A 224 13.93 8.90 -23.21
CA VAL A 224 13.00 9.88 -23.78
C VAL A 224 13.40 11.31 -23.45
N ASP A 225 13.92 11.56 -22.24
CA ASP A 225 14.27 12.88 -21.74
C ASP A 225 15.36 12.80 -20.65
N GLU A 226 16.04 13.91 -20.38
CA GLU A 226 17.12 14.01 -19.40
C GLU A 226 17.17 15.39 -18.75
N VAL A 227 17.08 15.42 -17.42
CA VAL A 227 17.15 16.63 -16.61
C VAL A 227 18.40 16.58 -15.73
N GLU A 228 19.40 17.39 -16.05
CA GLU A 228 20.59 17.56 -15.22
C GLU A 228 20.21 18.18 -13.86
N THR A 229 20.64 17.56 -12.77
CA THR A 229 20.37 18.03 -11.41
C THR A 229 21.57 18.78 -10.85
N ALA A 230 21.31 19.88 -10.15
CA ALA A 230 22.34 20.66 -9.44
C ALA A 230 22.86 19.97 -8.15
N THR A 231 22.50 18.69 -7.93
CA THR A 231 22.84 17.90 -6.75
C THR A 231 24.21 17.25 -6.88
N HIS A 232 24.76 16.81 -5.76
CA HIS A 232 26.04 16.12 -5.72
C HIS A 232 25.92 14.80 -4.95
N PHE A 233 26.50 13.73 -5.51
CA PHE A 233 26.56 12.41 -4.91
C PHE A 233 25.17 11.85 -4.55
N THR A 234 24.17 12.12 -5.40
CA THR A 234 22.75 11.83 -5.16
C THR A 234 22.49 10.36 -4.82
N HIS A 235 21.70 10.10 -3.77
CA HIS A 235 21.38 8.74 -3.34
C HIS A 235 19.92 8.32 -3.50
N ASP A 236 19.00 9.26 -3.69
CA ASP A 236 17.60 8.92 -3.81
C ASP A 236 16.79 10.04 -4.47
N ALA A 237 15.65 9.69 -5.05
CA ALA A 237 14.61 10.63 -5.43
C ALA A 237 13.23 9.97 -5.32
N VAL A 238 12.29 10.67 -4.70
CA VAL A 238 10.91 10.21 -4.47
C VAL A 238 9.91 11.29 -4.87
N ARG A 239 8.73 10.88 -5.34
CA ARG A 239 7.65 11.78 -5.78
C ARG A 239 6.52 11.85 -4.74
N SER A 240 5.78 12.95 -4.72
CA SER A 240 4.53 13.08 -3.96
C SER A 240 3.62 14.08 -4.68
N GLY A 241 2.71 13.57 -5.51
CA GLY A 241 1.90 14.39 -6.40
C GLY A 241 2.78 15.23 -7.35
N ASP A 242 2.67 16.55 -7.21
CA ASP A 242 3.34 17.56 -8.04
C ASP A 242 4.77 17.91 -7.58
N TYR A 243 5.34 17.16 -6.61
CA TYR A 243 6.69 17.42 -6.08
C TYR A 243 7.60 16.20 -6.17
N VAL A 244 8.88 16.44 -6.46
CA VAL A 244 9.96 15.44 -6.42
C VAL A 244 11.03 15.91 -5.44
N PHE A 245 11.34 15.07 -4.47
CA PHE A 245 12.37 15.29 -3.45
C PHE A 245 13.64 14.53 -3.82
N ILE A 246 14.78 15.21 -3.90
CA ILE A 246 16.06 14.61 -4.30
C ILE A 246 17.07 14.70 -3.15
N ALA A 247 17.68 13.57 -2.79
CA ALA A 247 18.68 13.46 -1.73
C ALA A 247 20.06 13.93 -2.20
N ASP A 248 20.34 15.22 -2.02
CA ASP A 248 21.64 15.86 -2.26
C ASP A 248 22.64 15.48 -1.15
N THR A 249 23.09 14.22 -1.15
CA THR A 249 23.96 13.68 -0.09
C THR A 249 25.31 14.40 0.01
N GLY A 250 25.88 14.79 -1.13
CA GLY A 250 27.17 15.47 -1.25
C GLY A 250 27.09 16.97 -1.01
N GLY A 251 26.00 17.64 -1.40
CA GLY A 251 25.74 19.05 -1.05
C GLY A 251 25.13 19.23 0.34
N GLY A 252 24.66 18.14 0.98
CA GLY A 252 24.21 18.11 2.37
C GLY A 252 22.77 18.57 2.56
N GLY A 253 21.81 18.01 1.82
CA GLY A 253 20.41 18.36 2.02
C GLY A 253 19.42 17.52 1.22
N VAL A 254 18.18 17.97 1.24
CA VAL A 254 17.13 17.54 0.29
C VAL A 254 16.67 18.76 -0.47
N VAL A 255 16.49 18.64 -1.79
CA VAL A 255 16.01 19.70 -2.69
C VAL A 255 14.72 19.29 -3.36
N GLU A 256 13.87 20.26 -3.68
CA GLU A 256 12.57 20.04 -4.33
C GLU A 256 12.57 20.47 -5.80
N TYR A 257 11.92 19.66 -6.63
CA TYR A 257 11.61 19.91 -8.03
C TYR A 257 10.10 19.82 -8.23
N ALA A 258 9.53 20.69 -9.08
CA ALA A 258 8.13 20.63 -9.47
C ALA A 258 7.93 19.58 -10.57
N PHE A 259 6.88 18.78 -10.45
CA PHE A 259 6.45 17.77 -11.42
C PHE A 259 5.20 18.28 -12.16
N PRO A 260 4.96 17.91 -13.44
CA PRO A 260 5.80 17.12 -14.34
C PRO A 260 6.92 17.91 -15.03
N ALA A 261 7.03 19.23 -14.77
CA ALA A 261 7.99 20.10 -15.46
C ALA A 261 9.48 19.82 -15.13
N MET A 262 9.75 19.09 -14.05
CA MET A 262 11.08 18.75 -13.53
C MET A 262 11.99 19.97 -13.34
N THR A 263 11.43 21.09 -12.89
CA THR A 263 12.15 22.33 -12.60
C THR A 263 12.40 22.47 -11.10
N GLN A 264 13.63 22.82 -10.71
CA GLN A 264 13.96 23.03 -9.29
C GLN A 264 13.16 24.23 -8.73
N THR A 265 12.44 24.04 -7.62
CA THR A 265 11.57 25.10 -7.04
C THR A 265 12.35 26.13 -6.22
N GLY A 266 13.62 25.84 -5.92
CA GLY A 266 14.48 26.60 -5.02
C GLY A 266 14.32 26.22 -3.54
N ARG A 267 13.25 25.48 -3.19
CA ARG A 267 13.05 24.93 -1.84
C ARG A 267 14.10 23.86 -1.51
N ARG A 268 14.58 23.88 -0.27
CA ARG A 268 15.56 22.91 0.26
C ARG A 268 15.51 22.85 1.78
N ALA A 269 15.78 21.67 2.33
CA ALA A 269 15.97 21.47 3.76
C ALA A 269 17.41 21.04 4.06
N ALA A 270 17.98 21.58 5.14
CA ALA A 270 19.40 21.41 5.47
C ALA A 270 19.67 20.14 6.27
N VAL A 271 20.48 19.26 5.68
CA VAL A 271 21.15 18.15 6.36
C VAL A 271 22.64 18.54 6.48
N THR A 272 23.53 17.62 6.84
CA THR A 272 24.97 17.81 6.65
C THR A 272 25.55 16.65 5.85
N VAL A 273 26.61 16.92 5.09
CA VAL A 273 27.38 15.88 4.37
C VAL A 273 27.89 14.78 5.33
N LYS A 274 28.11 15.13 6.60
CA LYS A 274 28.47 14.21 7.68
C LYS A 274 27.29 13.38 8.21
N GLU A 275 26.06 13.85 8.13
CA GLU A 275 24.89 13.04 8.48
C GLU A 275 24.46 12.12 7.35
N HIS A 276 24.74 12.50 6.10
CA HIS A 276 24.64 11.66 4.91
C HIS A 276 23.21 11.09 4.72
N VAL A 277 22.33 11.93 4.17
CA VAL A 277 21.00 11.50 3.71
C VAL A 277 21.14 10.43 2.62
N ASN A 278 20.35 9.37 2.71
CA ASN A 278 20.50 8.22 1.81
C ASN A 278 19.20 7.59 1.30
N THR A 279 18.13 7.62 2.10
CA THR A 279 16.80 7.17 1.66
C THR A 279 15.77 8.22 2.03
N LEU A 280 14.82 8.47 1.14
CA LEU A 280 13.70 9.39 1.35
C LEU A 280 12.37 8.62 1.37
N ALA A 281 11.37 9.17 2.07
CA ALA A 281 9.98 8.79 1.91
C ALA A 281 9.08 10.04 2.12
N PRO A 282 8.09 10.32 1.26
CA PRO A 282 7.15 11.41 1.50
C PRO A 282 6.38 11.19 2.80
N ALA A 283 6.17 12.25 3.59
CA ALA A 283 5.42 12.13 4.84
C ALA A 283 3.93 11.83 4.63
N GLY A 284 3.38 12.17 3.47
CA GLY A 284 1.96 11.95 3.14
C GLY A 284 0.99 12.92 3.82
N ASP A 285 1.51 14.03 4.37
CA ASP A 285 0.70 15.11 4.88
C ASP A 285 0.15 15.95 3.72
N THR A 286 -1.17 16.16 3.68
CA THR A 286 -1.84 16.91 2.62
C THR A 286 -2.11 18.37 2.97
N GLU A 287 -1.85 18.78 4.22
CA GLU A 287 -1.85 20.17 4.70
C GLU A 287 -0.46 20.78 4.47
N ASN A 288 0.60 19.98 4.60
CA ASN A 288 1.95 20.34 4.14
C ASN A 288 2.56 19.23 3.23
N PRO A 289 2.37 19.32 1.90
CA PRO A 289 2.94 18.36 0.94
C PRO A 289 4.47 18.46 0.79
N HIS A 290 5.12 19.46 1.39
CA HIS A 290 6.58 19.67 1.37
C HIS A 290 7.32 18.88 2.46
N LEU A 291 6.59 18.06 3.24
CA LEU A 291 7.14 17.21 4.28
C LEU A 291 7.71 15.88 3.72
N VAL A 292 9.00 15.66 3.96
CA VAL A 292 9.72 14.44 3.58
C VAL A 292 10.50 13.86 4.74
N TRP A 293 10.40 12.55 4.94
CA TRP A 293 11.28 11.80 5.83
C TRP A 293 12.61 11.52 5.14
N ALA A 294 13.70 11.81 5.85
CA ALA A 294 15.06 11.52 5.44
C ALA A 294 15.71 10.54 6.41
N LEU A 295 16.07 9.35 5.92
CA LEU A 295 16.90 8.39 6.63
C LEU A 295 18.38 8.76 6.43
N LEU A 296 19.03 9.10 7.54
CA LEU A 296 20.40 9.58 7.60
C LEU A 296 21.29 8.47 8.15
N HIS A 297 22.37 8.13 7.45
CA HIS A 297 23.37 7.18 7.97
C HIS A 297 24.78 7.52 7.50
N ASN A 298 25.71 7.58 8.46
CA ASN A 298 27.13 7.78 8.18
C ASN A 298 27.94 6.62 8.76
N LEU A 299 27.81 5.45 8.13
CA LEU A 299 28.55 4.22 8.45
C LEU A 299 28.41 3.70 9.91
N GLY A 300 27.45 4.25 10.67
CA GLY A 300 27.20 3.97 12.08
C GLY A 300 25.70 4.07 12.42
N PRO A 301 25.32 4.44 13.65
CA PRO A 301 23.90 4.57 14.04
C PRO A 301 23.13 5.53 13.14
N SER A 302 21.98 5.09 12.66
CA SER A 302 21.12 5.88 11.78
C SER A 302 20.15 6.77 12.55
N LYS A 303 19.68 7.82 11.87
CA LYS A 303 18.63 8.72 12.33
C LYS A 303 17.55 8.85 11.26
N LEU A 304 16.33 9.11 11.69
CA LEU A 304 15.21 9.49 10.84
C LEU A 304 14.84 10.94 11.16
N VAL A 305 14.80 11.80 10.14
CA VAL A 305 14.48 13.23 10.30
C VAL A 305 13.30 13.59 9.40
N LEU A 306 12.28 14.24 9.94
CA LEU A 306 11.23 14.87 9.17
C LEU A 306 11.69 16.28 8.79
N LEU A 307 11.79 16.52 7.49
CA LEU A 307 12.20 17.77 6.89
C LEU A 307 10.99 18.45 6.27
N ASP A 308 10.85 19.75 6.49
CA ASP A 308 9.91 20.59 5.76
C ASP A 308 10.71 21.42 4.76
N LEU A 309 10.43 21.25 3.46
CA LEU A 309 11.14 22.01 2.42
C LEU A 309 10.55 23.40 2.17
N GLU A 310 9.33 23.68 2.62
CA GLU A 310 8.74 25.02 2.53
C GLU A 310 9.40 25.99 3.52
N THR A 311 9.57 25.55 4.77
CA THR A 311 10.27 26.34 5.80
C THR A 311 11.79 26.11 5.80
N GLY A 312 12.25 24.96 5.28
CA GLY A 312 13.63 24.50 5.36
C GLY A 312 14.02 23.88 6.70
N GLU A 313 13.07 23.70 7.62
CA GLU A 313 13.29 23.27 9.00
C GLU A 313 13.32 21.75 9.21
N ARG A 314 13.90 21.32 10.34
CA ARG A 314 13.78 19.96 10.86
C ARG A 314 12.60 19.90 11.83
N VAL A 315 11.46 19.40 11.37
CA VAL A 315 10.23 19.28 12.17
C VAL A 315 10.37 18.23 13.27
N ARG A 316 11.09 17.13 13.00
CA ARG A 316 11.28 16.03 13.96
C ARG A 316 12.59 15.29 13.71
N GLU A 317 13.28 14.88 14.76
CA GLU A 317 14.45 13.99 14.66
C GLU A 317 14.29 12.80 15.61
N ILE A 318 14.59 11.60 15.11
CA ILE A 318 14.50 10.33 15.83
C ILE A 318 15.84 9.61 15.66
N SER A 319 16.51 9.31 16.76
CA SER A 319 17.81 8.63 16.76
C SER A 319 17.69 7.12 16.99
N ARG A 320 18.72 6.36 16.57
CA ARG A 320 18.86 4.90 16.75
C ARG A 320 17.91 4.07 15.87
N VAL A 321 17.70 4.53 14.64
CA VAL A 321 16.87 3.86 13.62
C VAL A 321 17.71 2.78 12.92
N GLY A 322 18.24 1.84 13.70
CA GLY A 322 19.24 0.87 13.26
C GLY A 322 20.66 1.45 13.10
N THR A 323 21.52 0.68 12.42
CA THR A 323 22.93 0.95 12.11
C THR A 323 23.12 0.80 10.60
N LYS A 324 23.64 1.82 9.91
CA LYS A 324 23.73 1.86 8.44
C LYS A 324 22.40 1.50 7.77
N ALA A 325 21.29 1.97 8.33
CA ALA A 325 19.97 1.62 7.85
C ALA A 325 19.67 2.24 6.47
N HIS A 326 19.02 1.46 5.61
CA HIS A 326 18.54 1.82 4.27
C HIS A 326 17.07 1.40 4.14
N GLY A 327 16.34 1.98 3.19
CA GLY A 327 14.92 1.63 2.99
C GLY A 327 14.04 2.21 4.10
N LEU A 328 12.88 2.72 3.70
CA LEU A 328 11.96 3.39 4.61
C LEU A 328 10.53 3.29 4.07
N VAL A 329 9.87 2.16 4.30
CA VAL A 329 8.51 1.91 3.81
C VAL A 329 7.55 1.83 5.00
N PRO A 330 6.53 2.70 5.11
CA PRO A 330 5.54 2.63 6.18
C PRO A 330 4.84 1.26 6.26
N TRP A 331 4.69 0.70 7.46
CA TRP A 331 4.03 -0.59 7.69
C TRP A 331 3.60 -0.72 9.15
N GLU A 332 2.37 -1.20 9.41
CA GLU A 332 1.86 -1.52 10.76
C GLU A 332 2.22 -0.48 11.86
N GLY A 333 1.94 0.81 11.58
CA GLY A 333 2.20 1.92 12.51
C GLY A 333 3.69 2.29 12.69
N GLY A 334 4.60 1.64 11.98
CA GLY A 334 6.03 1.93 11.92
C GLY A 334 6.56 1.99 10.49
N PHE A 335 7.83 1.61 10.32
CA PHE A 335 8.51 1.53 9.02
C PHE A 335 9.25 0.20 8.90
N VAL A 336 9.08 -0.53 7.80
CA VAL A 336 10.05 -1.55 7.40
C VAL A 336 11.33 -0.84 6.97
N ILE A 337 12.45 -1.25 7.57
CA ILE A 337 13.79 -0.77 7.26
C ILE A 337 14.77 -1.94 7.12
N LEU A 338 15.80 -1.73 6.31
CA LEU A 338 16.96 -2.62 6.20
C LEU A 338 18.02 -2.12 7.17
N ASN A 339 18.23 -2.81 8.29
CA ASN A 339 19.30 -2.54 9.24
C ASN A 339 20.62 -3.16 8.71
N SER A 340 21.11 -2.65 7.57
CA SER A 340 22.20 -3.20 6.77
C SER A 340 23.57 -3.22 7.47
N GLY A 341 23.71 -2.60 8.64
CA GLY A 341 24.90 -2.71 9.48
C GLY A 341 24.98 -4.03 10.27
N GLU A 342 23.85 -4.71 10.46
CA GLU A 342 23.73 -5.96 11.21
C GLU A 342 23.14 -7.12 10.38
N GLY A 343 22.81 -6.88 9.10
CA GLY A 343 22.19 -7.89 8.23
C GLY A 343 20.74 -8.21 8.60
N GLN A 344 19.97 -7.24 9.11
CA GLN A 344 18.60 -7.48 9.60
C GLN A 344 17.50 -6.72 8.81
N LEU A 345 16.42 -7.41 8.46
CA LEU A 345 15.14 -6.77 8.09
C LEU A 345 14.40 -6.44 9.39
N CYS A 346 13.96 -5.20 9.55
CA CYS A 346 13.37 -4.72 10.80
C CYS A 346 12.07 -3.95 10.60
N LEU A 347 11.16 -4.06 11.58
CA LEU A 347 10.08 -3.09 11.78
C LEU A 347 10.54 -2.08 12.83
N PHE A 348 10.62 -0.80 12.43
CA PHE A 348 10.93 0.31 13.32
C PHE A 348 9.67 1.10 13.66
N THR A 349 9.20 1.00 14.89
CA THR A 349 8.11 1.85 15.41
C THR A 349 8.71 3.12 15.99
N PRO A 350 8.41 4.32 15.46
CA PRO A 350 8.85 5.57 16.06
C PRO A 350 8.23 5.77 17.47
N PRO A 351 8.86 6.55 18.37
CA PRO A 351 8.22 6.90 19.63
C PRO A 351 6.97 7.74 19.37
N GLU A 352 6.06 7.84 20.34
CA GLU A 352 4.92 8.75 20.25
C GLU A 352 5.38 10.21 20.03
N ILE A 353 4.56 11.02 19.36
CA ILE A 353 4.89 12.42 19.02
C ILE A 353 5.15 13.27 20.27
N ASN A 354 4.44 12.99 21.36
CA ASN A 354 4.53 13.72 22.63
C ASN A 354 5.45 13.03 23.66
N ALA A 355 6.13 11.96 23.28
CA ALA A 355 7.07 11.29 24.19
C ALA A 355 8.25 12.24 24.50
N GLY A 356 8.77 12.17 25.74
CA GLY A 356 9.81 13.07 26.21
C GLY A 356 11.09 13.04 25.35
N PRO A 357 12.01 14.02 25.50
CA PRO A 357 13.17 14.18 24.61
C PRO A 357 14.13 12.97 24.57
N ASP A 358 14.11 12.11 25.58
CA ASP A 358 14.89 10.88 25.66
C ASP A 358 14.19 9.63 25.08
N ALA A 359 12.93 9.77 24.63
CA ALA A 359 12.12 8.68 24.10
C ALA A 359 12.73 8.08 22.83
N ARG A 360 12.53 6.78 22.67
CA ARG A 360 13.16 5.98 21.60
C ARG A 360 12.11 5.15 20.92
N GLY A 361 12.28 4.98 19.61
CA GLY A 361 11.51 3.99 18.88
C GLY A 361 11.93 2.57 19.26
N THR A 362 11.03 1.62 19.03
CA THR A 362 11.32 0.19 19.09
C THR A 362 11.81 -0.29 17.73
N LEU A 363 12.82 -1.18 17.74
CA LEU A 363 13.34 -1.83 16.55
C LEU A 363 13.15 -3.34 16.72
N GLU A 364 12.15 -3.89 16.05
CA GLU A 364 11.91 -5.32 16.00
C GLU A 364 12.70 -5.93 14.83
N THR A 365 13.37 -7.06 15.05
CA THR A 365 13.99 -7.84 13.97
C THR A 365 12.96 -8.83 13.42
N LEU A 366 12.58 -8.65 12.16
CA LEU A 366 11.69 -9.57 11.44
C LEU A 366 12.48 -10.75 10.89
N TRP A 367 13.68 -10.48 10.38
CA TRP A 367 14.64 -11.48 9.91
C TRP A 367 16.09 -10.98 10.08
N ALA A 368 17.03 -11.91 10.18
CA ALA A 368 18.46 -11.66 10.27
C ALA A 368 19.24 -12.67 9.43
N ASP A 369 20.20 -12.19 8.64
CA ASP A 369 21.14 -13.03 7.88
C ASP A 369 22.34 -13.40 8.76
N GLU A 370 22.73 -14.69 8.76
CA GLU A 370 23.84 -15.18 9.60
C GLU A 370 25.18 -14.53 9.22
N ASP A 371 25.40 -14.33 7.92
CA ASP A 371 26.61 -13.72 7.36
C ASP A 371 26.68 -12.19 7.53
N LYS A 372 25.64 -11.57 8.13
CA LYS A 372 25.50 -10.11 8.28
C LYS A 372 25.72 -9.34 6.97
N THR A 373 25.00 -9.74 5.93
CA THR A 373 25.08 -9.13 4.59
C THR A 373 24.69 -7.65 4.57
N PHE A 374 25.15 -6.95 3.53
CA PHE A 374 24.74 -5.59 3.23
C PHE A 374 23.48 -5.62 2.36
N MET A 375 22.38 -5.10 2.88
CA MET A 375 21.11 -5.01 2.14
C MET A 375 20.82 -3.61 1.64
N LYS A 376 20.15 -3.51 0.50
CA LYS A 376 19.74 -2.22 -0.09
C LYS A 376 18.63 -2.38 -1.14
N GLY A 377 17.82 -1.34 -1.28
CA GLY A 377 16.59 -1.35 -2.07
C GLY A 377 15.49 -2.10 -1.33
N LEU A 378 14.32 -1.48 -1.16
CA LEU A 378 13.20 -2.02 -0.41
C LEU A 378 11.90 -1.47 -1.00
N THR A 379 10.99 -2.36 -1.37
CA THR A 379 9.58 -2.06 -1.67
C THR A 379 8.72 -3.10 -0.96
N VAL A 380 7.44 -2.79 -0.70
CA VAL A 380 6.48 -3.70 -0.09
C VAL A 380 5.25 -3.76 -0.99
N ILE A 381 4.89 -4.96 -1.45
CA ILE A 381 3.76 -5.20 -2.35
C ILE A 381 3.03 -6.43 -1.83
N GLU A 382 1.70 -6.35 -1.65
CA GLU A 382 0.88 -7.46 -1.11
C GLU A 382 1.37 -7.97 0.26
N GLY A 383 1.97 -7.08 1.08
CA GLY A 383 2.59 -7.43 2.36
C GLY A 383 3.91 -8.22 2.27
N VAL A 384 4.44 -8.41 1.06
CA VAL A 384 5.75 -9.01 0.80
C VAL A 384 6.79 -7.90 0.64
N ALA A 385 7.84 -7.93 1.46
CA ALA A 385 8.99 -7.06 1.32
C ALA A 385 9.96 -7.64 0.27
N TYR A 386 10.24 -6.87 -0.77
CA TYR A 386 11.23 -7.20 -1.79
C TYR A 386 12.47 -6.34 -1.60
N PHE A 387 13.62 -6.97 -1.37
CA PHE A 387 14.87 -6.25 -1.07
C PHE A 387 16.12 -6.96 -1.57
N GLY A 388 17.16 -6.16 -1.82
CA GLY A 388 18.47 -6.65 -2.25
C GLY A 388 19.34 -7.07 -1.07
N ILE A 389 20.04 -8.19 -1.21
CA ILE A 389 20.97 -8.78 -0.24
C ILE A 389 22.32 -8.98 -0.96
N ALA A 390 23.42 -8.45 -0.40
CA ALA A 390 24.74 -8.55 -1.02
C ALA A 390 25.87 -8.69 0.01
N GLU A 391 26.93 -9.41 -0.35
CA GLU A 391 28.14 -9.47 0.47
C GLU A 391 28.82 -8.10 0.64
N PHE A 392 29.43 -7.88 1.80
CA PHE A 392 30.22 -6.68 2.08
C PHE A 392 31.49 -6.62 1.20
N GLY A 393 31.41 -5.83 0.13
CA GLY A 393 32.55 -5.54 -0.76
C GLY A 393 33.28 -4.23 -0.43
N ASP A 394 34.57 -4.20 -0.78
CA ASP A 394 35.37 -2.98 -0.83
C ASP A 394 34.88 -2.02 -1.96
N ARG A 395 35.68 -1.03 -2.36
CA ARG A 395 35.26 -0.10 -3.43
C ARG A 395 35.42 -0.67 -4.84
N ALA A 396 36.37 -1.56 -5.08
CA ALA A 396 36.56 -2.21 -6.37
C ALA A 396 35.43 -3.22 -6.62
N ASN A 397 35.08 -4.00 -5.59
CA ASN A 397 33.99 -4.98 -5.58
C ASN A 397 32.57 -4.37 -5.68
N ARG A 398 32.41 -3.08 -6.03
CA ARG A 398 31.11 -2.41 -6.26
C ARG A 398 30.84 -2.07 -7.72
N ASP A 399 31.87 -2.17 -8.55
CA ASP A 399 31.89 -1.85 -9.98
C ASP A 399 32.32 -3.07 -10.81
N ASP A 400 32.32 -4.24 -10.17
CA ASP A 400 32.72 -5.50 -10.77
C ASP A 400 31.61 -5.97 -11.71
N ALA A 401 31.98 -6.16 -12.99
CA ALA A 401 31.08 -6.57 -14.04
C ALA A 401 30.57 -8.02 -13.88
N ASP A 402 31.22 -8.83 -13.05
CA ASP A 402 30.77 -10.18 -12.70
C ASP A 402 29.98 -10.21 -11.38
N LYS A 403 29.78 -9.06 -10.72
CA LYS A 403 29.06 -8.99 -9.45
C LYS A 403 27.60 -9.38 -9.59
N THR A 404 27.18 -10.18 -8.61
CA THR A 404 25.79 -10.51 -8.32
C THR A 404 25.31 -9.81 -7.04
N ALA A 405 24.00 -9.79 -6.86
CA ALA A 405 23.33 -9.65 -5.57
C ALA A 405 22.22 -10.71 -5.51
N GLU A 406 21.72 -11.04 -4.33
CA GLU A 406 20.42 -11.70 -4.24
C GLU A 406 19.31 -10.66 -4.15
N VAL A 407 18.13 -11.03 -4.65
CA VAL A 407 16.86 -10.38 -4.28
C VAL A 407 16.06 -11.41 -3.50
N GLY A 408 15.51 -11.00 -2.36
CA GLY A 408 14.61 -11.81 -1.55
C GLY A 408 13.18 -11.26 -1.59
N ALA A 409 12.21 -12.16 -1.59
CA ALA A 409 10.80 -11.89 -1.35
C ALA A 409 10.43 -12.45 0.03
N PHE A 410 10.18 -11.58 1.01
CA PHE A 410 9.93 -11.95 2.39
C PHE A 410 8.52 -11.54 2.82
N ASP A 411 7.69 -12.50 3.19
CA ASP A 411 6.36 -12.22 3.72
C ASP A 411 6.49 -11.63 5.13
N LEU A 412 6.07 -10.37 5.30
CA LEU A 412 6.24 -9.62 6.54
C LEU A 412 5.44 -10.22 7.71
N ARG A 413 4.35 -10.95 7.42
CA ARG A 413 3.40 -11.47 8.41
C ARG A 413 3.72 -12.90 8.79
N ARG A 414 3.98 -13.76 7.80
CA ARG A 414 4.43 -15.14 7.98
C ARG A 414 5.88 -15.21 8.47
N ARG A 415 6.65 -14.14 8.25
CA ARG A 415 8.07 -13.97 8.64
C ARG A 415 8.99 -15.02 8.00
N GLU A 416 8.72 -15.36 6.75
CA GLU A 416 9.48 -16.32 5.96
C GLU A 416 9.77 -15.80 4.55
N PHE A 417 10.85 -16.28 3.94
CA PHE A 417 11.09 -16.04 2.52
C PHE A 417 10.14 -16.90 1.69
N LEU A 418 9.44 -16.27 0.76
CA LEU A 418 8.79 -16.96 -0.35
C LEU A 418 9.86 -17.48 -1.33
N TRP A 419 10.89 -16.66 -1.58
CA TRP A 419 12.08 -17.05 -2.33
C TRP A 419 13.27 -16.09 -2.10
N ARG A 420 14.47 -16.56 -2.45
CA ARG A 420 15.70 -15.77 -2.69
C ARG A 420 16.23 -16.17 -4.07
N VAL A 421 16.71 -15.22 -4.87
CA VAL A 421 17.34 -15.51 -6.17
C VAL A 421 18.56 -14.62 -6.42
N THR A 422 19.67 -15.23 -6.84
CA THR A 422 20.88 -14.52 -7.26
C THR A 422 20.69 -13.91 -8.66
N VAL A 423 20.87 -12.60 -8.78
CA VAL A 423 20.73 -11.83 -10.01
C VAL A 423 22.07 -11.19 -10.45
N PRO A 424 22.40 -11.16 -11.76
CA PRO A 424 23.64 -10.58 -12.27
C PRO A 424 23.54 -9.04 -12.38
N THR A 425 23.76 -8.36 -11.26
CA THR A 425 23.62 -6.90 -11.13
C THR A 425 24.76 -6.09 -11.78
N ARG A 426 25.91 -6.72 -12.06
CA ARG A 426 27.13 -6.10 -12.63
C ARG A 426 27.61 -4.85 -11.89
N GLY A 427 27.42 -4.87 -10.58
CA GLY A 427 27.69 -3.78 -9.67
C GLY A 427 26.83 -3.87 -8.42
N LEU A 428 27.03 -2.99 -7.45
CA LEU A 428 26.23 -2.98 -6.22
C LEU A 428 24.76 -2.64 -6.53
N LEU A 429 23.83 -3.47 -6.03
CA LEU A 429 22.38 -3.21 -6.05
C LEU A 429 22.04 -2.05 -5.11
N ASN A 430 21.26 -1.09 -5.60
CA ASN A 430 20.89 0.14 -4.89
C ASN A 430 19.40 0.23 -4.57
N ILE A 431 18.54 -0.12 -5.53
CA ILE A 431 17.08 0.02 -5.42
C ILE A 431 16.41 -1.26 -5.91
N VAL A 432 15.33 -1.63 -5.22
CA VAL A 432 14.30 -2.58 -5.65
C VAL A 432 12.99 -1.79 -5.60
N ALA A 433 12.28 -1.69 -6.72
CA ALA A 433 11.14 -0.79 -6.87
C ALA A 433 10.09 -1.37 -7.84
N ALA A 434 8.86 -0.84 -7.83
CA ALA A 434 7.81 -1.23 -8.78
C ALA A 434 7.01 -0.01 -9.31
N PRO A 435 7.66 1.07 -9.79
CA PRO A 435 7.04 2.37 -10.07
C PRO A 435 5.89 2.36 -11.09
N HIS A 436 5.75 1.28 -11.85
CA HIS A 436 4.68 1.04 -12.83
C HIS A 436 3.37 0.55 -12.19
N VAL A 437 3.40 0.09 -10.92
CA VAL A 437 2.21 -0.35 -10.17
C VAL A 437 1.42 0.86 -9.66
N ALA A 438 2.11 1.78 -8.97
CA ALA A 438 1.53 3.03 -8.48
C ALA A 438 2.62 4.10 -8.23
N GLU A 439 2.22 5.39 -8.19
CA GLU A 439 3.12 6.53 -7.91
C GLU A 439 4.06 6.26 -6.74
N HIS A 440 3.52 5.71 -5.65
CA HIS A 440 4.19 5.57 -4.36
C HIS A 440 4.78 4.19 -4.07
N SER A 441 4.60 3.21 -4.97
CA SER A 441 5.02 1.80 -4.82
C SER A 441 6.50 1.59 -4.44
N THR A 442 7.40 2.52 -4.79
CA THR A 442 8.81 2.46 -4.41
C THR A 442 9.07 2.75 -2.92
N TYR A 443 8.17 3.47 -2.22
CA TYR A 443 8.42 4.02 -0.87
C TYR A 443 7.18 3.99 0.06
N LYS A 444 6.06 3.44 -0.39
CA LYS A 444 4.88 3.09 0.40
C LYS A 444 4.42 1.69 0.00
N PRO A 445 3.79 0.92 0.90
CA PRO A 445 3.21 -0.37 0.56
C PRO A 445 2.10 -0.18 -0.48
N VAL A 446 1.91 -1.16 -1.34
CA VAL A 446 0.79 -1.26 -2.27
C VAL A 446 0.12 -2.62 -2.15
N ASP A 447 -1.20 -2.66 -2.16
CA ASP A 447 -1.99 -3.85 -1.82
C ASP A 447 -2.20 -4.82 -3.00
N SER A 448 -1.73 -4.48 -4.21
CA SER A 448 -1.73 -5.36 -5.38
C SER A 448 -0.69 -4.93 -6.42
N TRP A 449 -0.43 -5.79 -7.41
CA TRP A 449 0.39 -5.47 -8.60
C TRP A 449 -0.36 -4.72 -9.72
N GLY A 450 -1.63 -4.38 -9.54
CA GLY A 450 -2.45 -3.75 -10.58
C GLY A 450 -2.03 -2.31 -10.88
N ILE A 451 -2.09 -1.93 -12.17
CA ILE A 451 -1.86 -0.54 -12.60
C ILE A 451 -3.02 0.33 -12.12
N SER A 452 -2.74 1.25 -11.20
CA SER A 452 -3.73 2.25 -10.80
C SER A 452 -3.88 3.33 -11.88
N LEU A 453 -4.79 3.09 -12.84
CA LEU A 453 -5.17 4.07 -13.86
C LEU A 453 -5.79 5.29 -13.16
N GLY A 454 -4.99 6.34 -13.02
CA GLY A 454 -5.34 7.49 -12.18
C GLY A 454 -6.55 8.28 -12.66
N ASP A 455 -7.43 8.63 -11.73
CA ASP A 455 -8.35 9.76 -11.90
C ASP A 455 -7.75 11.01 -11.25
N GLY A 456 -7.75 12.10 -12.00
CA GLY A 456 -7.05 13.33 -11.64
C GLY A 456 -7.97 14.34 -10.98
N SER A 457 -8.04 14.37 -9.65
CA SER A 457 -8.49 15.58 -8.94
C SER A 457 -7.75 15.80 -7.63
N VAL A 458 -7.26 17.04 -7.45
CA VAL A 458 -6.51 17.47 -6.27
C VAL A 458 -7.49 17.74 -5.13
N GLY A 459 -7.49 16.87 -4.12
CA GLY A 459 -8.37 16.95 -2.94
C GLY A 459 -7.64 16.63 -1.64
N SER A 460 -7.07 17.65 -1.01
CA SER A 460 -6.34 17.52 0.27
C SER A 460 -7.17 16.85 1.38
N ALA A 461 -6.52 16.02 2.19
CA ALA A 461 -7.15 15.05 3.09
C ALA A 461 -6.69 15.15 4.56
N THR A 462 -6.45 16.36 5.07
CA THR A 462 -6.12 16.67 6.47
C THR A 462 -7.05 17.78 6.98
N SER A 463 -7.36 17.89 8.28
CA SER A 463 -6.70 17.29 9.45
C SER A 463 -7.62 16.52 10.39
N ALA A 464 -7.05 15.51 11.04
CA ALA A 464 -7.52 15.03 12.33
C ALA A 464 -6.67 15.64 13.44
N ARG A 465 -7.29 16.46 14.30
CA ARG A 465 -6.89 16.83 15.68
C ARG A 465 -8.05 17.68 16.24
N GLN A 466 -8.42 17.65 17.51
CA GLN A 466 -7.67 17.20 18.68
C GLN A 466 -8.65 16.80 19.80
N ALA A 467 -8.42 15.66 20.46
CA ALA A 467 -9.13 15.32 21.68
C ALA A 467 -8.51 16.04 22.89
N SER A 468 -9.34 16.47 23.85
CA SER A 468 -8.89 16.93 25.16
C SER A 468 -9.56 16.15 26.30
N VAL A 469 -8.74 15.36 26.99
CA VAL A 469 -8.85 14.93 28.40
C VAL A 469 -10.08 14.10 28.82
N GLY A 470 -9.87 12.79 28.99
CA GLY A 470 -10.81 11.84 29.61
C GLY A 470 -10.16 10.50 29.99
N VAL A 471 -9.42 10.47 31.10
CA VAL A 471 -8.81 9.30 31.78
C VAL A 471 -9.88 8.24 32.15
N ASP A 472 -9.68 6.92 32.22
CA ASP A 472 -8.68 5.93 31.74
C ASP A 472 -9.22 4.51 32.14
N ALA A 473 -8.55 3.44 31.71
CA ALA A 473 -8.45 2.09 32.29
C ALA A 473 -8.99 0.91 31.43
N ARG A 474 -8.05 0.35 30.65
CA ARG A 474 -8.05 -0.97 29.95
C ARG A 474 -8.63 -1.01 28.53
N GLY A 475 -7.71 -1.13 27.56
CA GLY A 475 -7.93 -1.92 26.34
C GLY A 475 -8.14 -1.14 25.04
N ARG A 476 -7.16 -1.26 24.13
CA ARG A 476 -7.20 -1.22 22.64
C ARG A 476 -8.25 -0.37 21.90
N ALA A 477 -7.77 0.36 20.89
CA ALA A 477 -8.56 0.72 19.71
C ALA A 477 -7.67 0.85 18.44
N PRO A 478 -7.34 -0.27 17.76
CA PRO A 478 -7.10 -0.27 16.30
C PRO A 478 -8.47 -0.20 15.57
N GLU A 479 -8.62 0.06 14.27
CA GLU A 479 -7.75 0.68 13.25
C GLU A 479 -8.66 1.27 12.13
N LEU A 480 -8.12 1.63 10.97
CA LEU A 480 -8.88 1.94 9.73
C LEU A 480 -8.99 0.70 8.80
N PHE A 481 -8.67 -0.48 9.32
CA PHE A 481 -8.40 -1.68 8.55
C PHE A 481 -9.03 -2.90 9.26
N ALA A 482 -9.31 -3.94 8.48
CA ALA A 482 -9.75 -5.23 8.99
C ALA A 482 -8.63 -5.95 9.78
N PRO A 483 -8.92 -7.05 10.51
CA PRO A 483 -7.89 -7.90 11.14
C PRO A 483 -6.76 -8.36 10.19
N SER A 484 -7.05 -8.52 8.90
CA SER A 484 -6.07 -8.78 7.83
C SER A 484 -5.33 -7.52 7.33
N GLY A 485 -5.51 -6.36 7.94
CA GLY A 485 -4.94 -5.09 7.49
C GLY A 485 -5.45 -4.56 6.15
N VAL A 486 -6.43 -5.19 5.49
CA VAL A 486 -7.04 -4.60 4.28
C VAL A 486 -7.97 -3.44 4.66
N PRO A 487 -8.09 -2.39 3.84
CA PRO A 487 -9.02 -1.29 4.11
C PRO A 487 -10.47 -1.80 4.17
N TRP A 488 -11.28 -1.22 5.06
CA TRP A 488 -12.74 -1.35 5.07
C TRP A 488 -13.37 -0.02 5.50
N ILE A 489 -14.67 0.19 5.27
CA ILE A 489 -15.29 1.48 5.63
C ILE A 489 -15.36 1.62 7.16
N ASP A 490 -14.73 2.67 7.69
CA ASP A 490 -14.71 2.96 9.12
C ASP A 490 -16.14 3.18 9.66
N LEU A 491 -16.60 2.23 10.47
CA LEU A 491 -17.94 2.27 11.06
C LEU A 491 -18.16 3.51 11.94
N ARG A 492 -17.10 4.06 12.55
CA ARG A 492 -17.16 5.31 13.33
C ARG A 492 -17.47 6.51 12.42
N GLN A 493 -16.96 6.51 11.19
CA GLN A 493 -17.20 7.56 10.20
C GLN A 493 -18.55 7.42 9.50
N LYS A 494 -19.09 6.20 9.40
CA LYS A 494 -20.49 5.95 8.95
C LYS A 494 -21.56 6.74 9.72
N HIS A 495 -21.27 7.21 10.93
CA HIS A 495 -22.15 8.11 11.69
C HIS A 495 -22.22 9.55 11.15
N VAL A 496 -21.23 9.99 10.36
CA VAL A 496 -21.09 11.36 9.86
C VAL A 496 -21.55 11.41 8.40
N LEU A 497 -22.70 12.05 8.15
CA LEU A 497 -23.39 12.10 6.85
C LEU A 497 -22.68 12.91 5.75
N THR A 498 -21.40 13.27 5.93
CA THR A 498 -20.73 14.35 5.16
C THR A 498 -19.27 14.04 4.79
N SER A 499 -18.81 12.78 4.84
CA SER A 499 -17.50 12.47 4.24
C SER A 499 -17.65 12.33 2.73
N ASN A 500 -16.83 13.09 1.99
CA ASN A 500 -16.77 13.08 0.53
C ASN A 500 -15.60 12.24 -0.02
N LYS A 501 -14.84 11.57 0.86
CA LYS A 501 -13.68 10.73 0.52
C LYS A 501 -14.15 9.35 0.04
N ASP A 502 -13.55 8.84 -1.04
CA ASP A 502 -13.84 7.51 -1.57
C ASP A 502 -13.77 6.36 -0.55
N PRO A 503 -12.73 6.22 0.31
CA PRO A 503 -12.69 5.14 1.31
C PRO A 503 -13.77 5.21 2.39
N ASP A 504 -14.47 6.33 2.55
CA ASP A 504 -15.62 6.44 3.46
C ASP A 504 -16.97 6.26 2.72
N LEU A 505 -16.93 5.97 1.42
CA LEU A 505 -18.07 5.96 0.49
C LEU A 505 -18.22 4.60 -0.21
N LEU A 506 -17.16 4.15 -0.89
CA LEU A 506 -17.12 2.97 -1.75
C LEU A 506 -15.70 2.39 -1.74
N ILE A 507 -15.57 1.11 -1.38
CA ILE A 507 -14.29 0.37 -1.49
C ILE A 507 -14.50 -0.81 -2.43
N GLN A 508 -13.66 -0.93 -3.45
CA GLN A 508 -13.55 -2.16 -4.24
C GLN A 508 -12.59 -3.12 -3.52
N HIS A 509 -13.01 -4.36 -3.34
CA HIS A 509 -12.25 -5.43 -2.70
C HIS A 509 -11.76 -6.42 -3.77
N MET A 510 -11.42 -7.65 -3.36
CA MET A 510 -11.08 -8.73 -4.29
C MET A 510 -12.25 -9.18 -5.18
N SER A 511 -11.94 -9.95 -6.24
CA SER A 511 -12.89 -10.79 -6.96
C SER A 511 -12.95 -12.19 -6.37
N VAL A 512 -14.13 -12.81 -6.31
CA VAL A 512 -14.35 -14.20 -5.86
C VAL A 512 -14.97 -15.06 -6.96
N ASP A 513 -14.74 -16.39 -6.91
CA ASP A 513 -15.42 -17.31 -7.83
C ASP A 513 -16.90 -17.47 -7.43
N ILE A 514 -17.78 -17.01 -8.31
CA ILE A 514 -19.24 -17.10 -8.16
C ILE A 514 -19.87 -18.15 -9.09
N ALA A 515 -19.10 -18.87 -9.90
CA ALA A 515 -19.63 -19.64 -11.04
C ALA A 515 -20.68 -20.68 -10.64
N ALA A 516 -20.42 -21.44 -9.57
CA ALA A 516 -21.35 -22.45 -9.06
C ALA A 516 -22.64 -21.84 -8.52
N LEU A 517 -22.54 -20.75 -7.73
CA LEU A 517 -23.69 -20.04 -7.18
C LEU A 517 -24.52 -19.39 -8.29
N ARG A 518 -23.86 -18.72 -9.24
CA ARG A 518 -24.51 -18.11 -10.41
C ARG A 518 -25.29 -19.13 -11.24
N ALA A 519 -24.69 -20.29 -11.51
CA ALA A 519 -25.34 -21.36 -12.26
C ALA A 519 -26.60 -21.90 -11.55
N GLU A 520 -26.55 -22.10 -10.23
CA GLU A 520 -27.71 -22.47 -9.42
C GLU A 520 -28.84 -21.43 -9.54
N LEU A 521 -28.53 -20.14 -9.35
CA LEU A 521 -29.54 -19.07 -9.43
C LEU A 521 -30.14 -18.93 -10.83
N GLN A 522 -29.32 -19.06 -11.89
CA GLN A 522 -29.79 -19.04 -13.28
C GLN A 522 -30.65 -20.25 -13.64
N SER A 523 -30.43 -21.41 -12.99
CA SER A 523 -31.27 -22.61 -13.19
C SER A 523 -32.67 -22.49 -12.58
N THR A 524 -32.84 -21.61 -11.58
CA THR A 524 -34.10 -21.42 -10.84
C THR A 524 -34.54 -19.95 -10.92
N PRO A 525 -34.87 -19.41 -12.12
CA PRO A 525 -35.02 -17.97 -12.35
C PRO A 525 -36.08 -17.29 -11.48
N ASP A 526 -37.10 -18.02 -11.03
CA ASP A 526 -38.19 -17.48 -10.20
C ASP A 526 -37.87 -17.45 -8.69
N PHE A 527 -36.69 -17.88 -8.23
CA PHE A 527 -36.40 -18.07 -6.80
C PHE A 527 -36.59 -16.80 -5.94
N CYS A 528 -36.42 -15.62 -6.53
CA CYS A 528 -36.64 -14.34 -5.85
C CYS A 528 -38.13 -14.03 -5.67
N ALA A 529 -39.00 -14.50 -6.55
CA ALA A 529 -40.43 -14.21 -6.49
C ALA A 529 -41.02 -14.79 -5.20
N LYS A 530 -41.83 -14.00 -4.48
CA LYS A 530 -42.37 -14.39 -3.17
C LYS A 530 -43.11 -15.76 -3.18
N ALA A 531 -43.74 -16.13 -4.29
CA ALA A 531 -44.45 -17.40 -4.44
C ALA A 531 -43.50 -18.63 -4.52
N ALA A 532 -42.23 -18.43 -4.85
CA ALA A 532 -41.21 -19.47 -4.86
C ALA A 532 -40.52 -19.68 -3.49
N GLN A 533 -40.88 -18.90 -2.47
CA GLN A 533 -40.24 -18.90 -1.14
C GLN A 533 -41.13 -19.47 -0.02
N GLU A 534 -42.13 -20.30 -0.34
CA GLU A 534 -43.10 -20.83 0.65
C GLU A 534 -42.46 -21.77 1.69
N ASP A 535 -41.36 -22.44 1.33
CA ASP A 535 -40.54 -23.26 2.22
C ASP A 535 -39.51 -22.44 3.04
N ASN A 536 -39.36 -21.14 2.75
CA ASN A 536 -38.56 -20.22 3.55
C ASN A 536 -39.36 -19.63 4.71
N ALA A 537 -38.68 -18.96 5.64
CA ALA A 537 -39.32 -18.01 6.56
C ALA A 537 -39.52 -16.65 5.86
N SER A 538 -40.40 -15.79 6.39
CA SER A 538 -40.72 -14.50 5.76
C SER A 538 -40.86 -13.34 6.76
N LEU A 539 -40.59 -12.11 6.26
CA LEU A 539 -40.71 -10.87 7.04
C LEU A 539 -41.98 -10.09 6.70
N GLY A 540 -42.88 -10.00 7.67
CA GLY A 540 -44.07 -9.15 7.65
C GLY A 540 -43.76 -7.65 7.79
N GLY A 541 -44.78 -6.83 7.59
CA GLY A 541 -44.73 -5.38 7.86
C GLY A 541 -43.93 -4.51 6.88
N ARG A 542 -43.13 -5.11 5.98
CA ARG A 542 -42.23 -4.35 5.07
C ARG A 542 -42.86 -3.89 3.76
N LYS A 543 -44.01 -4.44 3.36
CA LYS A 543 -44.56 -4.27 2.00
C LYS A 543 -44.75 -2.81 1.58
N SER A 544 -45.38 -1.97 2.42
CA SER A 544 -45.61 -0.55 2.11
C SER A 544 -44.31 0.21 1.79
N ASN A 545 -43.25 0.00 2.57
CA ASN A 545 -41.97 0.67 2.38
C ASN A 545 -41.18 0.12 1.18
N MET A 546 -41.31 -1.18 0.87
CA MET A 546 -40.74 -1.77 -0.34
C MET A 546 -41.43 -1.22 -1.59
N ASP A 547 -42.76 -1.28 -1.64
CA ASP A 547 -43.56 -0.79 -2.78
C ASP A 547 -43.36 0.71 -3.03
N GLN A 548 -43.11 1.52 -1.99
CA GLN A 548 -42.90 2.97 -2.10
C GLN A 548 -41.53 3.38 -2.67
N PHE A 549 -40.45 2.69 -2.31
CA PHE A 549 -39.08 3.11 -2.65
C PHE A 549 -38.32 2.16 -3.59
N LYS A 550 -38.77 0.89 -3.69
CA LYS A 550 -38.11 -0.19 -4.44
C LYS A 550 -39.12 -0.96 -5.32
N PRO A 551 -39.87 -0.27 -6.22
CA PRO A 551 -40.84 -0.91 -7.09
C PRO A 551 -40.17 -1.93 -8.03
N GLY A 552 -40.64 -3.17 -8.03
CA GLY A 552 -40.07 -4.25 -8.86
C GLY A 552 -38.74 -4.80 -8.32
N VAL A 553 -38.54 -4.78 -7.00
CA VAL A 553 -37.37 -5.41 -6.36
C VAL A 553 -37.81 -6.48 -5.38
N ASP A 554 -37.43 -7.71 -5.69
CA ASP A 554 -37.63 -8.89 -4.87
C ASP A 554 -36.36 -9.23 -4.05
N SER A 555 -36.50 -10.12 -3.07
CA SER A 555 -35.36 -10.56 -2.25
C SER A 555 -35.59 -11.94 -1.66
N ALA A 556 -34.56 -12.78 -1.68
CA ALA A 556 -34.53 -14.06 -0.97
C ALA A 556 -33.58 -13.96 0.23
N ILE A 557 -34.09 -14.19 1.43
CA ILE A 557 -33.38 -13.95 2.69
C ILE A 557 -32.80 -15.26 3.23
N LEU A 558 -31.51 -15.22 3.62
CA LEU A 558 -30.77 -16.34 4.21
C LEU A 558 -30.45 -16.07 5.69
N ILE A 559 -29.98 -14.87 6.01
CA ILE A 559 -29.76 -14.38 7.37
C ILE A 559 -30.27 -12.94 7.45
N PHE A 560 -30.90 -12.55 8.55
CA PHE A 560 -31.37 -11.18 8.71
C PHE A 560 -31.36 -10.70 10.16
N SER A 561 -31.06 -9.41 10.37
CA SER A 561 -31.05 -8.79 11.69
C SER A 561 -32.28 -7.91 11.95
N ASP A 562 -32.57 -7.68 13.22
CA ASP A 562 -33.48 -6.61 13.64
C ASP A 562 -33.00 -5.20 13.21
N TYR A 563 -33.82 -4.19 13.52
CA TYR A 563 -33.51 -2.80 13.17
C TYR A 563 -32.25 -2.26 13.86
N ALA A 564 -31.93 -2.73 15.08
CA ALA A 564 -30.71 -2.35 15.79
C ALA A 564 -29.45 -3.07 15.28
N GLY A 565 -29.60 -4.23 14.64
CA GLY A 565 -28.46 -5.07 14.23
C GLY A 565 -27.91 -5.95 15.35
N LYS A 566 -28.77 -6.32 16.32
CA LYS A 566 -28.41 -7.12 17.50
C LYS A 566 -28.96 -8.53 17.42
N LEU A 567 -30.26 -8.68 17.18
CA LEU A 567 -30.90 -9.98 17.08
C LEU A 567 -30.77 -10.47 15.64
N VAL A 568 -30.15 -11.64 15.45
CA VAL A 568 -29.85 -12.22 14.13
C VAL A 568 -30.62 -13.52 13.95
N PHE A 569 -31.26 -13.66 12.79
CA PHE A 569 -32.14 -14.77 12.47
C PHE A 569 -31.63 -15.51 11.22
N LYS A 570 -31.28 -16.79 11.36
CA LYS A 570 -31.06 -17.71 10.23
C LYS A 570 -32.40 -18.12 9.65
N PHE A 571 -32.54 -18.02 8.34
CA PHE A 571 -33.70 -18.46 7.58
C PHE A 571 -33.43 -19.86 7.00
N PRO A 572 -34.44 -20.73 6.84
CA PRO A 572 -34.27 -22.09 6.29
C PRO A 572 -33.49 -22.16 4.97
N TRP A 573 -33.59 -21.13 4.14
CA TRP A 573 -32.85 -21.06 2.88
C TRP A 573 -31.34 -20.87 3.02
N PHE A 574 -30.82 -20.49 4.20
CA PHE A 574 -29.37 -20.53 4.42
C PHE A 574 -28.84 -21.94 4.17
N ASP A 575 -29.44 -22.96 4.80
CA ASP A 575 -29.02 -24.36 4.70
C ASP A 575 -29.13 -24.90 3.26
N LYS A 576 -30.09 -24.37 2.47
CA LYS A 576 -30.25 -24.68 1.04
C LYS A 576 -29.08 -24.19 0.19
N TYR A 577 -28.55 -23.00 0.49
CA TYR A 577 -27.49 -22.35 -0.30
C TYR A 577 -26.10 -22.38 0.38
N GLU A 578 -25.99 -22.94 1.59
CA GLU A 578 -24.78 -22.92 2.42
C GLU A 578 -23.55 -23.44 1.67
N SER A 579 -23.66 -24.58 1.00
CA SER A 579 -22.55 -25.19 0.25
C SER A 579 -22.02 -24.33 -0.91
N LEU A 580 -22.82 -23.40 -1.42
CA LEU A 580 -22.48 -22.47 -2.50
C LEU A 580 -22.03 -21.10 -1.99
N VAL A 581 -22.56 -20.66 -0.84
CA VAL A 581 -22.28 -19.33 -0.28
C VAL A 581 -21.15 -19.36 0.76
N LYS A 582 -21.01 -20.43 1.54
CA LYS A 582 -19.93 -20.56 2.55
C LYS A 582 -18.52 -20.43 1.95
N PRO A 583 -18.18 -20.99 0.77
CA PRO A 583 -16.86 -20.78 0.16
C PRO A 583 -16.56 -19.30 -0.09
N ILE A 584 -17.53 -18.56 -0.64
CA ILE A 584 -17.43 -17.11 -0.88
C ILE A 584 -17.27 -16.32 0.44
N LEU A 585 -18.01 -16.71 1.48
CA LEU A 585 -17.92 -16.08 2.79
C LEU A 585 -16.61 -16.39 3.53
N ASP A 586 -16.09 -17.62 3.43
CA ASP A 586 -14.77 -17.97 3.98
C ASP A 586 -13.65 -17.26 3.19
N GLU A 587 -13.70 -17.19 1.87
CA GLU A 587 -12.73 -16.45 1.05
C GLU A 587 -12.71 -14.95 1.41
N LEU A 588 -13.88 -14.32 1.50
CA LEU A 588 -13.99 -12.90 1.84
C LEU A 588 -13.70 -12.58 3.30
N LEU A 589 -14.45 -13.19 4.24
CA LEU A 589 -14.38 -12.79 5.65
C LEU A 589 -13.12 -13.35 6.31
N ARG A 590 -12.79 -14.63 6.10
CA ARG A 590 -11.60 -15.27 6.70
C ARG A 590 -10.34 -14.98 5.91
N GLY A 591 -10.38 -15.12 4.58
CA GLY A 591 -9.23 -14.91 3.70
C GLY A 591 -8.86 -13.43 3.56
N HIS A 592 -9.78 -12.62 3.03
CA HIS A 592 -9.52 -11.20 2.73
C HIS A 592 -9.62 -10.28 3.95
N PHE A 593 -10.62 -10.42 4.83
CA PHE A 593 -10.75 -9.59 6.04
C PHE A 593 -10.08 -10.16 7.31
N GLY A 594 -9.64 -11.42 7.32
CA GLY A 594 -8.92 -12.00 8.47
C GLY A 594 -9.81 -12.33 9.69
N ILE A 595 -11.13 -12.42 9.49
CA ILE A 595 -12.10 -12.75 10.53
C ILE A 595 -12.07 -14.27 10.79
N GLU A 596 -11.65 -14.67 11.99
CA GLU A 596 -11.42 -16.08 12.35
C GLU A 596 -12.70 -16.94 12.33
N HIS A 597 -13.84 -16.36 12.70
CA HIS A 597 -15.14 -17.06 12.77
C HIS A 597 -16.23 -16.38 11.93
N PRO A 598 -16.15 -16.36 10.58
CA PRO A 598 -17.00 -15.56 9.69
C PRO A 598 -18.49 -15.51 10.04
N MET A 599 -19.10 -16.67 10.26
CA MET A 599 -20.54 -16.79 10.49
C MET A 599 -21.04 -16.10 11.75
N ARG A 600 -20.15 -15.83 12.73
CA ARG A 600 -20.45 -15.12 13.98
C ARG A 600 -20.56 -13.61 13.81
N HIS A 601 -19.95 -13.07 12.75
CA HIS A 601 -19.98 -11.66 12.39
C HIS A 601 -21.09 -11.32 11.40
N VAL A 602 -21.56 -12.28 10.59
CA VAL A 602 -22.67 -12.08 9.63
C VAL A 602 -23.96 -11.74 10.38
N ILE A 603 -24.48 -10.53 10.17
CA ILE A 603 -25.79 -10.08 10.69
C ILE A 603 -26.89 -10.13 9.63
N ARG A 604 -26.54 -10.01 8.33
CA ARG A 604 -27.48 -10.20 7.21
C ARG A 604 -26.81 -10.85 6.03
N LEU A 605 -27.57 -11.68 5.33
CA LEU A 605 -27.17 -12.35 4.11
C LEU A 605 -28.44 -12.55 3.27
N GLN A 606 -28.52 -11.92 2.10
CA GLN A 606 -29.70 -12.02 1.25
C GLN A 606 -29.37 -11.77 -0.22
N PHE A 607 -30.06 -12.48 -1.12
CA PHE A 607 -30.09 -12.10 -2.52
C PHE A 607 -31.00 -10.88 -2.69
N ALA A 608 -30.48 -9.82 -3.30
CA ALA A 608 -31.27 -8.70 -3.80
C ALA A 608 -31.44 -8.85 -5.30
N CYS A 609 -32.70 -8.92 -5.72
CA CYS A 609 -33.07 -9.23 -7.09
C CYS A 609 -33.84 -8.04 -7.67
N MET A 610 -33.22 -7.35 -8.62
CA MET A 610 -33.90 -6.33 -9.40
C MET A 610 -34.53 -7.00 -10.61
N ASN A 611 -35.85 -6.86 -10.72
CA ASN A 611 -36.61 -7.44 -11.81
C ASN A 611 -36.26 -6.68 -13.12
N PRO A 612 -36.56 -7.21 -14.31
CA PRO A 612 -36.46 -6.45 -15.55
C PRO A 612 -37.21 -5.10 -15.45
N LYS A 613 -36.64 -4.04 -16.04
CA LYS A 613 -37.25 -2.70 -16.10
C LYS A 613 -37.63 -2.12 -14.71
N SER A 614 -36.80 -2.36 -13.69
CA SER A 614 -37.03 -1.94 -12.31
C SER A 614 -36.04 -0.89 -11.83
N GLN A 615 -36.43 -0.11 -10.81
CA GLN A 615 -35.57 0.89 -10.20
C GLN A 615 -35.72 0.94 -8.68
N ILE A 616 -34.62 1.24 -8.01
CA ILE A 616 -34.59 1.67 -6.61
C ILE A 616 -34.40 3.19 -6.63
N LEU A 617 -35.43 3.90 -6.18
CA LEU A 617 -35.42 5.36 -6.12
C LEU A 617 -34.34 5.87 -5.15
N LYS A 618 -33.96 7.15 -5.29
CA LYS A 618 -33.02 7.81 -4.37
C LYS A 618 -33.48 7.64 -2.92
N HIS A 619 -32.71 6.92 -2.14
CA HIS A 619 -32.99 6.65 -0.72
C HIS A 619 -31.68 6.52 0.06
N THR A 620 -31.81 6.45 1.38
CA THR A 620 -30.72 6.14 2.32
C THR A 620 -31.23 5.02 3.21
N ASP A 621 -30.41 4.00 3.47
CA ASP A 621 -30.81 2.91 4.37
C ASP A 621 -30.93 3.43 5.81
N ARG A 622 -31.73 2.73 6.64
CA ARG A 622 -31.96 3.12 8.04
C ARG A 622 -31.92 1.92 8.98
N GLY A 623 -31.25 2.11 10.12
CA GLY A 623 -31.10 1.13 11.21
C GLY A 623 -29.83 1.37 12.02
N GLY A 624 -29.66 0.57 13.08
CA GLY A 624 -28.38 0.43 13.77
C GLY A 624 -27.37 -0.35 12.92
N TRP A 625 -27.82 -1.41 12.25
CA TRP A 625 -27.03 -2.21 11.29
C TRP A 625 -26.34 -1.37 10.20
N VAL A 626 -26.97 -0.29 9.73
CA VAL A 626 -26.40 0.64 8.72
C VAL A 626 -25.12 1.31 9.22
N LYS A 627 -25.07 1.63 10.51
CA LYS A 627 -23.99 2.39 11.16
C LYS A 627 -22.94 1.49 11.78
N ASN A 628 -23.40 0.38 12.38
CA ASN A 628 -22.60 -0.51 13.20
C ASN A 628 -22.09 -1.75 12.42
N GLY A 629 -22.28 -1.80 11.10
CA GLY A 629 -21.85 -2.93 10.27
C GLY A 629 -21.43 -2.51 8.86
N HIS A 630 -20.56 -3.32 8.28
CA HIS A 630 -20.08 -3.21 6.90
C HIS A 630 -21.17 -3.66 5.93
N ARG A 631 -21.29 -2.99 4.78
CA ARG A 631 -22.31 -3.31 3.76
C ARG A 631 -21.62 -3.73 2.48
N ILE A 632 -21.53 -5.04 2.29
CA ILE A 632 -20.90 -5.68 1.13
C ILE A 632 -21.96 -6.04 0.09
N HIS A 633 -21.60 -5.83 -1.18
CA HIS A 633 -22.31 -6.29 -2.35
C HIS A 633 -21.39 -7.17 -3.19
N ILE A 634 -21.91 -8.31 -3.64
CA ILE A 634 -21.25 -9.24 -4.56
C ILE A 634 -22.18 -9.39 -5.78
N PRO A 635 -21.87 -8.80 -6.94
CA PRO A 635 -22.70 -8.94 -8.14
C PRO A 635 -22.63 -10.38 -8.64
N LEU A 636 -23.78 -11.05 -8.77
CA LEU A 636 -23.88 -12.46 -9.20
C LEU A 636 -24.41 -12.61 -10.62
N VAL A 637 -25.34 -11.76 -10.99
CA VAL A 637 -25.87 -11.64 -12.36
C VAL A 637 -25.95 -10.15 -12.67
N VAL A 638 -25.13 -9.68 -13.60
CA VAL A 638 -25.22 -8.32 -14.14
C VAL A 638 -25.50 -8.44 -15.63
N PRO A 639 -26.66 -7.97 -16.12
CA PRO A 639 -26.96 -8.00 -17.54
C PRO A 639 -26.10 -7.01 -18.31
N ASP A 640 -25.69 -7.39 -19.53
CA ASP A 640 -25.10 -6.46 -20.48
C ASP A 640 -26.11 -5.34 -20.78
N ALA A 641 -25.75 -4.12 -20.39
CA ALA A 641 -26.40 -2.91 -20.88
C ALA A 641 -26.04 -2.77 -22.36
N GLY A 642 -26.95 -3.18 -23.25
CA GLY A 642 -26.84 -2.86 -24.67
C GLY A 642 -26.88 -1.35 -24.92
N ASP A 643 -26.61 -0.91 -26.16
CA ASP A 643 -26.38 0.51 -26.50
C ASP A 643 -27.48 1.50 -26.05
N ASP A 644 -28.71 1.04 -25.82
CA ASP A 644 -29.86 1.83 -25.37
C ASP A 644 -30.29 1.61 -23.89
N GLY A 645 -29.66 0.69 -23.15
CA GLY A 645 -30.11 0.25 -21.82
C GLY A 645 -29.31 0.82 -20.64
N ASP A 646 -30.00 1.17 -19.54
CA ASP A 646 -29.36 1.72 -18.34
C ASP A 646 -29.33 0.76 -17.14
N VAL A 647 -28.17 0.15 -16.89
CA VAL A 647 -27.89 -0.71 -15.73
C VAL A 647 -26.90 0.00 -14.81
N GLN A 648 -27.40 0.58 -13.71
CA GLN A 648 -26.62 1.49 -12.87
C GLN A 648 -26.78 1.20 -11.37
N PHE A 649 -25.72 1.51 -10.62
CA PHE A 649 -25.78 1.79 -9.20
C PHE A 649 -25.01 3.09 -8.94
N VAL A 650 -25.72 4.11 -8.44
CA VAL A 650 -25.19 5.45 -8.22
C VAL A 650 -25.30 5.85 -6.76
N MET A 651 -24.18 6.22 -6.16
CA MET A 651 -24.14 6.94 -4.89
C MET A 651 -24.19 8.45 -5.15
N ILE A 652 -24.94 9.19 -4.34
CA ILE A 652 -25.24 10.61 -4.56
C ILE A 652 -24.67 11.40 -3.38
N VAL A 653 -23.50 12.00 -3.62
CA VAL A 653 -22.63 12.63 -2.63
C VAL A 653 -22.81 14.14 -2.70
N ASP A 654 -23.00 14.79 -1.55
CA ASP A 654 -23.20 16.24 -1.50
C ASP A 654 -21.93 16.99 -1.93
N GLY A 655 -22.08 18.01 -2.77
CA GLY A 655 -20.96 18.75 -3.37
C GLY A 655 -20.10 18.00 -4.41
N ARG A 656 -20.15 16.67 -4.49
CA ARG A 656 -19.43 15.85 -5.51
C ARG A 656 -20.33 15.36 -6.64
N GLY A 657 -21.64 15.20 -6.40
CA GLY A 657 -22.60 14.75 -7.39
C GLY A 657 -22.78 13.24 -7.40
N GLU A 658 -22.75 12.65 -8.59
CA GLU A 658 -23.08 11.23 -8.82
C GLU A 658 -21.81 10.40 -8.97
N VAL A 659 -21.68 9.36 -8.15
CA VAL A 659 -20.56 8.42 -8.15
C VAL A 659 -21.09 7.05 -8.57
N ASN A 660 -20.63 6.57 -9.73
CA ASN A 660 -20.99 5.25 -10.25
C ASN A 660 -20.25 4.15 -9.48
N VAL A 661 -20.97 3.10 -9.13
CA VAL A 661 -20.42 1.89 -8.52
C VAL A 661 -20.18 0.85 -9.63
N PRO A 662 -18.95 0.35 -9.83
CA PRO A 662 -18.66 -0.71 -10.80
C PRO A 662 -19.51 -1.97 -10.57
N LEU A 663 -20.11 -2.49 -11.64
CA LEU A 663 -21.00 -3.66 -11.62
C LEU A 663 -20.38 -4.83 -12.38
N VAL A 664 -19.23 -5.31 -11.91
CA VAL A 664 -18.56 -6.48 -12.50
C VAL A 664 -18.95 -7.72 -11.70
N GLU A 665 -19.42 -8.78 -12.38
CA GLU A 665 -19.76 -10.06 -11.76
C GLU A 665 -18.56 -10.65 -10.99
N GLY A 666 -18.77 -11.06 -9.75
CA GLY A 666 -17.72 -11.59 -8.86
C GLY A 666 -16.85 -10.53 -8.16
N ASN A 667 -16.81 -9.28 -8.62
CA ASN A 667 -16.03 -8.23 -7.96
C ASN A 667 -16.77 -7.69 -6.73
N ILE A 668 -16.16 -7.86 -5.56
CA ILE A 668 -16.75 -7.47 -4.29
C ILE A 668 -16.56 -5.97 -4.06
N PHE A 669 -17.61 -5.29 -3.57
CA PHE A 669 -17.48 -3.91 -3.11
C PHE A 669 -18.25 -3.63 -1.83
N GLU A 670 -17.70 -2.73 -1.02
CA GLU A 670 -18.34 -2.20 0.19
C GLU A 670 -18.89 -0.80 -0.07
N ILE A 671 -20.07 -0.49 0.44
CA ILE A 671 -20.66 0.86 0.37
C ILE A 671 -20.98 1.44 1.74
N ASN A 672 -20.88 2.75 1.84
CA ASN A 672 -21.51 3.50 2.91
C ASN A 672 -23.00 3.70 2.59
N ASN A 673 -23.82 2.72 2.94
CA ASN A 673 -25.27 2.78 2.71
C ASN A 673 -26.02 3.82 3.57
N ASN A 674 -25.32 4.56 4.44
CA ASN A 674 -25.84 5.77 5.07
C ASN A 674 -25.73 7.02 4.16
N VAL A 675 -25.11 6.90 2.97
CA VAL A 675 -25.11 7.91 1.91
C VAL A 675 -26.33 7.70 0.98
N PRO A 676 -27.01 8.75 0.50
CA PRO A 676 -28.09 8.62 -0.47
C PRO A 676 -27.64 7.91 -1.75
N HIS A 677 -28.42 6.96 -2.25
CA HIS A 677 -28.09 6.19 -3.45
C HIS A 677 -29.35 5.75 -4.20
N ARG A 678 -29.19 5.44 -5.49
CA ARG A 678 -30.22 4.90 -6.38
C ARG A 678 -29.64 3.74 -7.21
N VAL A 679 -30.53 2.93 -7.77
CA VAL A 679 -30.14 1.78 -8.59
C VAL A 679 -31.13 1.64 -9.74
N ASN A 680 -30.64 1.37 -10.96
CA ASN A 680 -31.48 1.14 -12.13
C ASN A 680 -31.17 -0.22 -12.77
N ASN A 681 -32.19 -0.90 -13.27
CA ASN A 681 -32.08 -2.09 -14.09
C ASN A 681 -33.06 -1.99 -15.26
N ASP A 682 -32.66 -1.23 -16.29
CA ASP A 682 -33.40 -1.14 -17.56
C ASP A 682 -33.04 -2.29 -18.53
N ALA A 683 -32.44 -3.38 -18.04
CA ALA A 683 -32.33 -4.61 -18.82
C ALA A 683 -33.68 -5.36 -18.90
N ASP A 684 -33.83 -6.21 -19.92
CA ASP A 684 -34.95 -7.16 -20.05
C ASP A 684 -34.78 -8.41 -19.17
N THR A 685 -33.65 -8.52 -18.46
CA THR A 685 -33.31 -9.62 -17.56
C THR A 685 -33.04 -9.12 -16.14
N TRP A 686 -32.99 -10.07 -15.20
CA TRP A 686 -32.77 -9.79 -13.79
C TRP A 686 -31.33 -9.34 -13.52
N ARG A 687 -31.17 -8.42 -12.56
CA ARG A 687 -29.87 -8.12 -11.95
C ARG A 687 -29.87 -8.58 -10.50
N ILE A 688 -28.89 -9.40 -10.12
CA ILE A 688 -28.85 -10.11 -8.83
C ILE A 688 -27.53 -9.84 -8.14
N HIS A 689 -27.61 -9.40 -6.88
CA HIS A 689 -26.47 -9.27 -5.98
C HIS A 689 -26.69 -10.13 -4.74
N LEU A 690 -25.64 -10.79 -4.25
CA LEU A 690 -25.60 -11.22 -2.85
C LEU A 690 -25.22 -10.00 -2.00
N LEU A 691 -26.06 -9.71 -1.02
CA LEU A 691 -25.81 -8.69 -0.01
C LEU A 691 -25.35 -9.38 1.27
N LEU A 692 -24.27 -8.85 1.84
CA LEU A 692 -23.73 -9.27 3.12
C LEU A 692 -23.62 -8.03 4.02
N ASP A 693 -24.24 -8.08 5.19
CA ASP A 693 -23.97 -7.15 6.27
C ASP A 693 -23.28 -7.93 7.41
N PHE A 694 -22.12 -7.45 7.87
CA PHE A 694 -21.38 -8.05 8.98
C PHE A 694 -20.85 -6.97 9.94
N VAL A 695 -20.48 -7.38 11.16
CA VAL A 695 -20.01 -6.50 12.25
C VAL A 695 -18.59 -6.87 12.68
N GLU A 696 -17.82 -5.90 13.20
CA GLU A 696 -16.43 -6.13 13.65
C GLU A 696 -16.33 -7.08 14.85
N GLU A 697 -17.32 -7.05 15.76
CA GLU A 697 -17.38 -7.86 16.98
C GLU A 697 -18.32 -9.08 16.82
N GLU A 698 -18.00 -10.23 17.43
CA GLU A 698 -18.89 -11.41 17.37
C GLU A 698 -20.27 -11.11 17.97
N VAL A 699 -21.35 -11.48 17.25
CA VAL A 699 -22.72 -11.41 17.78
C VAL A 699 -22.90 -12.53 18.82
N PRO A 700 -23.39 -12.27 20.04
CA PRO A 700 -23.59 -13.31 21.04
C PRO A 700 -24.53 -14.44 20.58
N GLU A 701 -24.23 -15.68 20.96
CA GLU A 701 -25.08 -16.85 20.67
C GLU A 701 -26.51 -16.69 21.22
N SER A 702 -26.66 -15.98 22.36
CA SER A 702 -27.97 -15.64 22.95
C SER A 702 -28.86 -14.78 22.07
N ASP A 703 -28.25 -14.08 21.11
CA ASP A 703 -28.89 -13.11 20.24
C ASP A 703 -29.07 -13.70 18.82
N ARG A 704 -28.76 -15.00 18.63
CA ARG A 704 -28.88 -15.75 17.38
C ARG A 704 -29.99 -16.80 17.43
N PHE A 705 -30.85 -16.77 16.42
CA PHE A 705 -32.07 -17.57 16.34
C PHE A 705 -32.22 -18.25 14.98
N GLU A 706 -32.85 -19.42 14.97
CA GLU A 706 -33.18 -20.16 13.76
C GLU A 706 -34.70 -20.14 13.52
N LEU A 707 -35.11 -19.70 12.33
CA LEU A 707 -36.51 -19.66 11.91
C LEU A 707 -36.90 -20.97 11.22
N ARG A 708 -38.16 -21.37 11.41
CA ARG A 708 -38.73 -22.58 10.78
C ARG A 708 -39.30 -22.27 9.39
N PRO A 709 -39.36 -23.26 8.47
CA PRO A 709 -40.09 -23.15 7.20
C PRO A 709 -41.51 -22.59 7.39
N GLY A 710 -41.89 -21.61 6.57
CA GLY A 710 -43.18 -20.92 6.64
C GLY A 710 -43.37 -19.98 7.83
N GLN A 711 -42.38 -19.80 8.72
CA GLN A 711 -42.49 -18.89 9.86
C GLN A 711 -42.55 -17.42 9.40
N VAL A 712 -43.51 -16.66 9.93
CA VAL A 712 -43.66 -15.23 9.65
C VAL A 712 -43.23 -14.42 10.87
N CYS A 713 -42.27 -13.52 10.69
CA CYS A 713 -41.83 -12.56 11.71
C CYS A 713 -42.15 -11.12 11.27
N GLU A 714 -42.77 -10.31 12.13
CA GLU A 714 -43.03 -8.89 11.83
C GLU A 714 -41.75 -8.06 12.00
N TYR A 715 -41.36 -7.28 10.97
CA TYR A 715 -40.10 -6.53 10.96
C TYR A 715 -39.96 -5.53 12.12
N HIS A 716 -41.06 -4.90 12.55
CA HIS A 716 -41.08 -3.98 13.69
C HIS A 716 -41.28 -4.66 15.06
N GLY A 717 -41.26 -6.00 15.10
CA GLY A 717 -41.52 -6.80 16.30
C GLY A 717 -40.70 -8.09 16.38
N LEU A 718 -39.48 -8.09 15.85
CA LEU A 718 -38.61 -9.28 15.81
C LEU A 718 -38.29 -9.85 17.20
N ASP A 719 -38.27 -9.03 18.25
CA ASP A 719 -38.24 -9.46 19.65
C ASP A 719 -39.31 -10.50 19.99
N ALA A 720 -40.50 -10.39 19.39
CA ALA A 720 -41.58 -11.35 19.61
C ALA A 720 -41.36 -12.68 18.85
N CYS A 721 -40.52 -12.69 17.82
CA CYS A 721 -40.15 -13.88 17.07
C CYS A 721 -39.09 -14.74 17.78
N THR A 722 -38.20 -14.14 18.58
CA THR A 722 -37.21 -14.88 19.41
C THR A 722 -37.88 -16.00 20.23
N ARG A 723 -39.03 -15.71 20.85
CA ARG A 723 -39.83 -16.64 21.67
C ARG A 723 -40.47 -17.81 20.89
N LYS A 724 -40.41 -17.80 19.56
CA LYS A 724 -40.97 -18.81 18.65
C LYS A 724 -39.93 -19.49 17.77
N SER A 725 -38.68 -19.04 17.88
CA SER A 725 -37.55 -19.48 17.09
C SER A 725 -36.70 -20.42 17.94
N ASP A 726 -35.97 -21.32 17.30
CA ASP A 726 -35.03 -22.18 18.00
C ASP A 726 -33.71 -21.40 18.19
N ALA A 727 -32.87 -21.81 19.14
CA ALA A 727 -31.54 -21.20 19.29
C ALA A 727 -30.67 -21.65 18.10
N TRP A 728 -29.90 -20.73 17.51
CA TRP A 728 -28.95 -21.08 16.45
C TRP A 728 -27.56 -21.27 17.08
N PRO A 729 -27.11 -22.51 17.32
CA PRO A 729 -25.84 -22.76 17.99
C PRO A 729 -24.65 -22.49 17.07
N TRP A 730 -23.48 -22.31 17.67
CA TRP A 730 -22.24 -22.22 16.90
C TRP A 730 -21.91 -23.51 16.14
N THR A 731 -21.85 -23.39 14.82
CA THR A 731 -21.41 -24.41 13.87
C THR A 731 -20.50 -23.72 12.85
N ASP A 732 -19.19 -23.72 13.12
CA ASP A 732 -18.14 -23.17 12.24
C ASP A 732 -17.66 -24.21 11.18
#